data_AF-A0A848BST4-F1
#
_entry.id   AF-A0A848BST4-F1
#
_cell.length_a   1.000
_cell.length_b   1.000
_cell.length_c   1.000
_cell.angle_alpha   90.00
_cell.angle_beta   90.00
_cell.angle_gamma   90.00
#
_symmetry.space_group_name_H-M   'P 1'
#
loop_
_entity.id
_entity.type
_entity.pdbx_description
1 polymer ?
#
loop_
_entity_poly.entity_id
_entity_poly.type
_entity_poly.pdbx_seq_one_letter_code
_entity_poly.pdbx_strand_id
1 'polypeptide(L)'
;MKIWHILPKKEFSIPVDKDHYVLVHEICAEDPGPRWHVRTKSDWKVTDADVLKQAVCQALQLPGEVTLENEVEFIRHGGDIPLSQTEAEWNSAVQVSCDDMDGYGIPHEDIYDVNDDEDWLKDDPEYQKACAAAAGNGKENSSTKHSSKKGSTSPSQSDSRVWLGKYVDGEVTPINDVLGEERPDVIFRGKLVRVEFRETKTKRIILNFQMADKTNGISAQKFLDIGGSSNSKYRRRNTITAEELEALKGNMKEGAWVRVHGDVKYSDYLNDYVLNVDSIMPSKGGAVEREDTNPTPRVELHLHTVMSDMDALITVKQLIRTVKKWHHPAIAVTDHGVVQSFPLLQEISTDKTNNVKVIYGMEGYLFDTKVDESYHIVILAKNQIGIRNLYKLVSISHLKYIYRGRPRIPRAVLNEYREGLILGSACEAGELVRSMVQKNLPYEELLKIASYYDYLEIQPLTNNQFLVREGLVQDEEGLRNINRTIIRLADELGKMTVATCDAHFLNPEDKIYREILMTGKGFKDAQYQPDLYFRTTDEMLQEFSYLGEDRAREVVITNPNKINDMIDHVRPVPKETLYFPQIAGSSEALKKMCYDKAHEIYGDPLPQIVEDRLTEEFTSILGHGFGVLYYIAHKLVKHSNDDGYLVGSRGSVGSSFVATMSDITEVNPLPPHYVCPECQYSEFFTHGEYGGGFDLPDKKCPKCGADLKKNGHNIPFAIFLGFDGDKVPDIDLNFSGEYHPKAHKYTEELFGKDNVFRAGTTGVVQDKTAYGYVMKWADARGIKVNDAYVNSLVAGCTGVKNTTGQHPGGVMVIPRDMDVHHFTPVQYPANKKDSGIITTHFDYHSIEGRLVKLDILGHDDPTVIRMLEDLTGIKATTIPFDDPATMSLFSSTKALGLTPEELGSQVGSLGIPEFGTPFVRQMLVDTKPKTFSELVRISGFSHGTDVWLNNAQDLIRDKVVPLKEAVSTRDDIMNYLIQHGIKPKTSFKVMENVRKGKGIDKLNKAGQKTTDYEGELKAGNIPQWFIDSCHKIGYLFPRAHAVAYVMMAFRIAWYKINYPLAYYAAFFTIRAKAFKLSAMIHGLDTQVKVMKEIKAQGKSASKIDQDLYSALELAKEMSLRGYSFMNVDIKRSAATKFTVCDGKILPPFTAIDGLGANVAEQIVAAREERPFTSKADLKIRGKVSKSLVDAMTAEGCLDDLPEDEQLDLFAM
;
A
#
# COMPACT_ATOMS: atom_id res chain seq x y z
N MET A 1 -22.16 28.41 41.24
CA MET A 1 -21.53 29.44 40.38
C MET A 1 -20.99 28.73 39.17
N LYS A 2 -21.50 29.05 37.97
CA LYS A 2 -20.87 28.59 36.73
C LYS A 2 -19.75 29.59 36.40
N ILE A 3 -18.55 29.08 36.18
CA ILE A 3 -17.39 29.87 35.74
C ILE A 3 -17.20 29.56 34.26
N TRP A 4 -17.29 30.58 33.41
CA TRP A 4 -17.07 30.46 31.98
C TRP A 4 -15.61 30.76 31.68
N HIS A 5 -14.88 29.77 31.16
CA HIS A 5 -13.50 29.93 30.71
C HIS A 5 -13.49 30.35 29.23
N ILE A 6 -13.01 31.56 28.97
CA ILE A 6 -12.91 32.17 27.65
C ILE A 6 -11.44 32.06 27.22
N LEU A 7 -11.15 31.09 26.36
CA LEU A 7 -9.83 30.88 25.77
C LEU A 7 -9.77 31.60 24.41
N PRO A 8 -8.87 32.58 24.22
CA PRO A 8 -8.73 33.27 22.95
C PRO A 8 -8.16 32.34 21.87
N LYS A 9 -8.71 32.38 20.65
CA LYS A 9 -8.28 31.54 19.51
C LYS A 9 -6.91 31.90 18.92
N LYS A 10 -6.36 33.06 19.29
CA LYS A 10 -5.01 33.54 18.95
C LYS A 10 -4.40 34.16 20.20
N GLU A 11 -3.11 33.99 20.41
CA GLU A 11 -2.39 34.69 21.49
C GLU A 11 -2.47 36.20 21.25
N PHE A 12 -2.86 36.95 22.28
CA PHE A 12 -2.95 38.40 22.21
C PHE A 12 -2.20 39.03 23.37
N SER A 13 -1.32 39.97 23.05
CA SER A 13 -0.49 40.70 24.00
C SER A 13 -1.08 42.07 24.30
N ILE A 14 -1.09 42.47 25.56
CA ILE A 14 -1.55 43.78 26.02
C ILE A 14 -0.31 44.61 26.41
N PRO A 15 -0.10 45.80 25.82
CA PRO A 15 0.93 46.73 26.27
C PRO A 15 0.58 47.25 27.67
N VAL A 16 1.52 47.14 28.62
CA VAL A 16 1.36 47.70 29.97
C VAL A 16 1.99 49.09 30.05
N ASP A 17 3.13 49.27 29.38
CA ASP A 17 3.79 50.56 29.18
C ASP A 17 4.53 50.59 27.82
N LYS A 18 5.45 51.53 27.62
CA LYS A 18 6.18 51.69 26.35
C LYS A 18 7.10 50.52 26.01
N ASP A 19 7.60 49.80 27.03
CA ASP A 19 8.66 48.82 26.89
C ASP A 19 8.22 47.41 27.31
N HIS A 20 7.02 47.26 27.88
CA HIS A 20 6.56 46.00 28.47
C HIS A 20 5.17 45.55 28.02
N TYR A 21 5.03 44.25 27.76
CA TYR A 21 3.79 43.59 27.34
C TYR A 21 3.46 42.40 28.25
N VAL A 22 2.19 42.05 28.32
CA VAL A 22 1.71 40.80 28.93
C VAL A 22 0.87 40.00 27.96
N LEU A 23 0.94 38.69 28.03
CA LEU A 23 0.14 37.79 27.21
C LEU A 23 -1.06 37.30 28.03
N VAL A 24 -2.28 37.42 27.51
CA VAL A 24 -3.44 36.92 28.26
C VAL A 24 -3.59 35.42 28.05
N HIS A 25 -3.47 34.69 29.15
CA HIS A 25 -3.49 33.24 29.17
C HIS A 25 -4.91 32.69 29.35
N GLU A 26 -5.72 33.33 30.19
CA GLU A 26 -7.07 32.86 30.51
C GLU A 26 -7.99 34.01 30.95
N ILE A 27 -9.26 34.00 30.55
CA ILE A 27 -10.29 34.92 31.06
C ILE A 27 -11.46 34.09 31.58
N CYS A 28 -11.82 34.27 32.84
CA CYS A 28 -12.93 33.57 33.48
C CYS A 28 -14.02 34.58 33.87
N ALA A 29 -15.29 34.22 33.66
CA ALA A 29 -16.44 35.03 34.06
C ALA A 29 -17.38 34.24 34.99
N GLU A 30 -17.83 34.84 36.10
CA GLU A 30 -18.78 34.22 37.02
C GLU A 30 -20.24 34.56 36.67
N ASP A 31 -21.13 33.58 36.55
CA ASP A 31 -22.58 33.80 36.33
C ASP A 31 -23.39 33.63 37.64
N PRO A 32 -24.35 34.54 38.01
CA PRO A 32 -24.78 35.77 37.35
C PRO A 32 -24.22 37.02 38.06
N GLY A 33 -23.03 37.47 37.69
CA GLY A 33 -22.45 38.70 38.23
C GLY A 33 -21.35 39.24 37.32
N PRO A 34 -21.04 40.54 37.36
CA PRO A 34 -20.06 41.13 36.44
C PRO A 34 -18.65 40.95 37.05
N ARG A 35 -18.28 39.70 37.41
CA ARG A 35 -16.98 39.38 38.00
C ARG A 35 -16.13 38.59 37.02
N TRP A 36 -14.95 39.13 36.75
CA TRP A 36 -13.99 38.56 35.82
C TRP A 36 -12.72 38.17 36.56
N HIS A 37 -12.12 37.06 36.17
CA HIS A 37 -10.80 36.66 36.62
C HIS A 37 -9.91 36.44 35.41
N VAL A 38 -8.88 37.26 35.25
CA VAL A 38 -7.98 37.24 34.09
C VAL A 38 -6.61 36.78 34.52
N ARG A 39 -6.07 35.72 33.89
CA ARG A 39 -4.67 35.32 34.05
C ARG A 39 -3.83 35.81 32.88
N THR A 40 -2.70 36.44 33.21
CA THR A 40 -1.71 36.90 32.23
C THR A 40 -0.34 36.28 32.48
N LYS A 41 0.49 36.23 31.45
CA LYS A 41 1.88 35.77 31.51
C LYS A 41 2.82 36.86 31.04
N SER A 42 3.97 36.99 31.69
CA SER A 42 5.03 37.94 31.31
C SER A 42 6.41 37.38 31.58
N ASP A 43 7.42 37.81 30.81
CA ASP A 43 8.82 37.45 31.05
C ASP A 43 9.54 38.41 32.00
N TRP A 44 8.85 39.46 32.43
CA TRP A 44 9.29 40.43 33.42
C TRP A 44 8.36 40.45 34.62
N LYS A 45 8.88 40.86 35.79
CA LYS A 45 8.09 40.93 37.02
C LYS A 45 7.32 42.25 37.08
N VAL A 46 6.00 42.15 37.12
CA VAL A 46 5.10 43.30 37.25
C VAL A 46 5.28 43.93 38.63
N THR A 47 5.79 45.16 38.67
CA THR A 47 6.06 45.90 39.92
C THR A 47 4.83 46.59 40.48
N ASP A 48 3.84 46.91 39.64
CA ASP A 48 2.58 47.55 40.04
C ASP A 48 1.39 46.79 39.41
N ALA A 49 0.67 46.04 40.25
CA ALA A 49 -0.46 45.23 39.83
C ALA A 49 -1.67 46.08 39.41
N ASP A 50 -1.80 47.32 39.90
CA ASP A 50 -2.92 48.20 39.55
C ASP A 50 -2.77 48.77 38.14
N VAL A 51 -1.53 49.06 37.72
CA VAL A 51 -1.21 49.49 36.34
C VAL A 51 -1.51 48.36 35.34
N LEU A 52 -1.08 47.13 35.64
CA LEU A 52 -1.39 45.97 34.81
C LEU A 52 -2.90 45.72 34.72
N LYS A 53 -3.60 45.79 35.85
CA LYS A 53 -5.05 45.65 35.91
C LYS A 53 -5.76 46.72 35.08
N GLN A 54 -5.31 47.98 35.13
CA GLN A 54 -5.87 49.05 34.29
C GLN A 54 -5.65 48.80 32.80
N ALA A 55 -4.43 48.43 32.39
CA ALA A 55 -4.11 48.13 30.99
C ALA A 55 -4.98 46.97 30.46
N VAL A 56 -5.15 45.91 31.26
CA VAL A 56 -5.95 44.74 30.89
C VAL A 56 -7.44 45.05 30.83
N CYS A 57 -7.98 45.77 31.82
CA CYS A 57 -9.38 46.21 31.80
C CYS A 57 -9.68 47.15 30.62
N GLN A 58 -8.76 48.05 30.28
CA GLN A 58 -8.92 48.99 29.16
C GLN A 58 -8.88 48.27 27.82
N ALA A 59 -7.95 47.33 27.63
CA ALA A 59 -7.81 46.57 26.39
C ALA A 59 -8.99 45.61 26.17
N LEU A 60 -9.48 44.96 27.23
CA LEU A 60 -10.55 43.95 27.13
C LEU A 60 -11.97 44.49 27.32
N GLN A 61 -12.12 45.75 27.75
CA GLN A 61 -13.42 46.41 27.98
C GLN A 61 -14.38 45.57 28.83
N LEU A 62 -13.88 44.85 29.85
CA LEU A 62 -14.68 43.97 30.70
C LEU A 62 -15.53 44.79 31.69
N PRO A 63 -16.88 44.69 31.66
CA PRO A 63 -17.73 45.43 32.57
C PRO A 63 -17.77 44.77 33.96
N GLY A 64 -17.50 45.53 35.03
CA GLY A 64 -17.65 45.09 36.42
C GLY A 64 -16.34 44.91 37.20
N GLU A 65 -16.34 44.00 38.17
CA GLU A 65 -15.22 43.77 39.08
C GLU A 65 -14.25 42.73 38.49
N VAL A 66 -13.05 43.17 38.13
CA VAL A 66 -12.00 42.31 37.55
C VAL A 66 -10.98 41.95 38.63
N THR A 67 -10.58 40.68 38.69
CA THR A 67 -9.43 40.17 39.43
C THR A 67 -8.39 39.70 38.43
N LEU A 68 -7.11 39.98 38.70
CA LEU A 68 -6.03 39.70 37.76
C LEU A 68 -4.88 38.97 38.45
N GLU A 69 -4.41 37.90 37.83
CA GLU A 69 -3.27 37.11 38.27
C GLU A 69 -2.23 37.09 37.15
N ASN A 70 -0.97 37.43 37.44
CA ASN A 70 0.10 37.42 36.45
C ASN A 70 1.20 36.44 36.84
N GLU A 71 1.45 35.47 35.98
CA GLU A 71 2.52 34.48 36.14
C GLU A 71 3.77 34.94 35.38
N VAL A 72 4.90 35.03 36.09
CA VAL A 72 6.18 35.41 35.48
C VAL A 72 6.87 34.15 34.98
N GLU A 73 6.86 33.93 33.67
CA GLU A 73 7.43 32.76 33.03
C GLU A 73 8.46 33.20 31.98
N PHE A 74 9.68 32.63 32.02
CA PHE A 74 10.69 32.87 30.98
C PHE A 74 10.32 32.11 29.72
N ILE A 75 9.53 32.72 28.84
CA ILE A 75 9.17 32.13 27.55
C ILE A 75 10.42 32.10 26.66
N ARG A 76 10.95 30.90 26.37
CA ARG A 76 11.90 30.69 25.28
C ARG A 76 11.18 30.02 24.12
N HIS A 77 10.99 30.76 23.02
CA HIS A 77 10.64 30.18 21.73
C HIS A 77 11.88 30.05 20.84
N GLY A 78 11.80 29.14 19.85
CA GLY A 78 12.93 28.67 19.04
C GLY A 78 13.85 29.77 18.52
N GLY A 79 15.13 29.70 18.89
CA GLY A 79 16.17 30.64 18.47
C GLY A 79 16.21 31.93 19.30
N ASP A 80 17.04 31.94 20.34
CA ASP A 80 17.67 33.07 21.06
C ASP A 80 17.18 34.54 20.86
N ILE A 81 15.91 34.91 21.13
CA ILE A 81 15.51 36.34 21.26
C ILE A 81 14.48 36.59 22.40
N PRO A 82 14.67 37.59 23.30
CA PRO A 82 13.71 37.98 24.36
C PRO A 82 12.55 38.90 23.91
N LEU A 83 11.46 38.97 24.69
CA LEU A 83 10.20 39.71 24.39
C LEU A 83 10.31 41.26 24.38
N SER A 84 11.49 41.85 24.56
CA SER A 84 11.66 43.31 24.68
C SER A 84 11.90 44.04 23.34
N GLN A 85 11.38 43.55 22.21
CA GLN A 85 11.57 44.18 20.90
C GLN A 85 10.25 44.59 20.24
N THR A 86 10.23 45.82 19.72
CA THR A 86 9.03 46.52 19.20
C THR A 86 8.46 45.89 17.92
N GLU A 87 7.13 46.00 17.74
CA GLU A 87 6.35 45.46 16.59
C GLU A 87 6.88 45.84 15.19
N ALA A 88 7.67 46.90 15.06
CA ALA A 88 8.25 47.32 13.78
C ALA A 88 9.39 46.40 13.30
N GLU A 89 10.12 45.74 14.20
CA GLU A 89 11.20 44.82 13.86
C GLU A 89 10.72 43.37 13.66
N TRP A 90 9.62 42.98 14.35
CA TRP A 90 8.91 41.70 14.15
C TRP A 90 8.49 41.48 12.69
N ASN A 91 8.04 42.55 12.03
CA ASN A 91 7.59 42.50 10.64
C ASN A 91 8.73 42.41 9.61
N SER A 92 9.99 42.54 10.03
CA SER A 92 11.16 42.45 9.13
C SER A 92 11.88 41.10 9.16
N ALA A 93 11.68 40.30 10.22
CA ALA A 93 12.34 39.00 10.41
C ALA A 93 11.42 37.78 10.19
N VAL A 94 10.11 37.97 10.01
CA VAL A 94 9.15 36.90 9.70
C VAL A 94 8.26 37.33 8.53
N GLN A 95 8.74 37.13 7.31
CA GLN A 95 7.87 36.92 6.15
C GLN A 95 7.77 35.41 5.86
N VAL A 96 7.23 34.67 6.84
CA VAL A 96 6.63 33.36 6.58
C VAL A 96 5.23 33.43 7.14
N SER A 97 4.23 33.40 6.25
CA SER A 97 2.83 33.36 6.62
C SER A 97 2.54 32.07 7.37
N CYS A 98 1.80 32.16 8.47
CA CYS A 98 1.28 31.00 9.22
C CYS A 98 0.13 30.27 8.49
N ASP A 99 0.11 30.32 7.16
CA ASP A 99 -0.77 29.52 6.28
C ASP A 99 -0.05 28.27 5.73
N ASP A 100 1.25 28.09 6.03
CA ASP A 100 2.12 27.06 5.45
C ASP A 100 2.19 25.72 6.22
N MET A 101 1.10 25.29 6.86
CA MET A 101 1.05 23.99 7.57
C MET A 101 -0.10 23.08 7.14
N ASP A 102 -0.57 23.21 5.89
CA ASP A 102 -1.59 22.31 5.31
C ASP A 102 -1.07 21.63 4.04
N GLY A 103 -0.02 20.82 4.20
CA GLY A 103 0.76 20.29 3.08
C GLY A 103 0.98 18.77 3.04
N TYR A 104 0.32 17.93 3.84
CA TYR A 104 0.50 16.47 3.75
C TYR A 104 -0.83 15.71 3.81
N GLY A 105 -1.23 15.18 2.65
CA GLY A 105 -2.35 14.26 2.52
C GLY A 105 -1.94 13.09 1.65
N ILE A 106 -1.57 11.97 2.30
CA ILE A 106 -1.34 10.67 1.67
C ILE A 106 -2.65 10.21 0.98
N PRO A 107 -2.62 9.70 -0.26
CA PRO A 107 -3.69 8.85 -0.77
C PRO A 107 -3.44 7.41 -0.33
N HIS A 108 -4.15 6.94 0.70
CA HIS A 108 -4.39 5.51 0.89
C HIS A 108 -5.80 5.23 0.38
N GLU A 109 -5.90 4.38 -0.64
CA GLU A 109 -7.14 3.67 -0.96
C GLU A 109 -7.35 2.59 0.11
N ASP A 110 -8.22 2.87 1.07
CA ASP A 110 -8.97 1.87 1.81
C ASP A 110 -10.45 2.19 1.54
N ILE A 111 -11.11 1.38 0.72
CA ILE A 111 -12.57 1.42 0.62
C ILE A 111 -13.11 0.77 1.90
N TYR A 112 -13.49 1.60 2.87
CA TYR A 112 -14.46 1.24 3.90
C TYR A 112 -15.38 2.44 4.15
N ASP A 113 -16.62 2.25 3.73
CA ASP A 113 -17.74 3.17 3.89
C ASP A 113 -18.25 3.07 5.34
N VAL A 114 -17.96 4.08 6.17
CA VAL A 114 -18.56 4.21 7.51
C VAL A 114 -18.89 5.67 7.78
N ASN A 115 -20.15 6.03 7.50
CA ASN A 115 -20.84 7.14 8.14
C ASN A 115 -21.03 6.81 9.63
N ASP A 116 -20.43 7.61 10.51
CA ASP A 116 -20.83 7.81 11.89
C ASP A 116 -21.10 9.32 12.05
N ASP A 117 -22.34 9.68 12.38
CA ASP A 117 -22.70 10.98 12.94
C ASP A 117 -23.14 10.75 14.39
N GLU A 118 -22.36 11.27 15.33
CA GLU A 118 -22.65 11.46 16.75
C GLU A 118 -22.11 12.89 17.05
N ASP A 119 -22.78 13.83 17.74
CA ASP A 119 -23.61 13.73 18.94
C ASP A 119 -24.03 15.18 19.40
N TRP A 120 -24.75 15.30 20.53
CA TRP A 120 -24.99 16.46 21.44
C TRP A 120 -26.21 17.39 21.18
N LEU A 121 -27.08 17.78 22.13
CA LEU A 121 -27.10 17.86 23.61
C LEU A 121 -28.44 17.27 24.17
N LYS A 122 -28.58 16.64 25.35
CA LYS A 122 -27.91 16.73 26.68
C LYS A 122 -28.28 17.93 27.58
N ASP A 123 -29.38 18.65 27.30
CA ASP A 123 -29.84 19.77 28.14
C ASP A 123 -31.37 19.79 28.40
N ASP A 124 -32.00 18.66 28.82
CA ASP A 124 -33.35 18.72 29.41
C ASP A 124 -33.34 18.42 30.94
N PRO A 125 -33.73 19.41 31.78
CA PRO A 125 -33.79 19.30 33.23
C PRO A 125 -34.81 18.28 33.80
N GLU A 126 -35.69 17.66 32.99
CA GLU A 126 -36.53 16.53 33.45
C GLU A 126 -35.72 15.25 33.70
N TYR A 127 -34.66 15.02 32.93
CA TYR A 127 -33.83 13.81 33.00
C TYR A 127 -33.04 13.73 34.33
N GLN A 128 -32.65 14.88 34.89
CA GLN A 128 -31.97 14.96 36.19
C GLN A 128 -32.93 14.83 37.38
N LYS A 129 -34.26 14.92 37.17
CA LYS A 129 -35.27 14.80 38.23
C LYS A 129 -35.74 13.36 38.43
N ALA A 130 -35.69 12.53 37.39
CA ALA A 130 -36.04 11.11 37.47
C ALA A 130 -34.96 10.26 38.18
N CYS A 131 -33.69 10.65 38.08
CA CYS A 131 -32.58 9.92 38.72
C CYS A 131 -32.45 10.17 40.25
N ALA A 132 -33.20 11.11 40.84
CA ALA A 132 -33.07 11.48 42.25
C ALA A 132 -34.29 11.13 43.13
N ALA A 133 -35.38 10.62 42.54
CA ALA A 133 -36.43 9.95 43.31
C ALA A 133 -36.01 8.49 43.50
N ALA A 134 -35.15 8.25 44.48
CA ALA A 134 -35.65 7.65 45.72
C ALA A 134 -36.10 6.20 45.46
N ALA A 135 -35.16 5.27 45.46
CA ALA A 135 -34.81 4.57 46.69
C ALA A 135 -36.04 3.86 47.29
N GLY A 136 -36.12 2.54 47.08
CA GLY A 136 -37.18 1.75 47.72
C GLY A 136 -37.24 0.31 47.27
N ASN A 137 -36.45 -0.54 47.92
CA ASN A 137 -36.60 -1.99 47.92
C ASN A 137 -38.05 -2.44 48.26
N GLY A 138 -38.51 -3.47 47.55
CA GLY A 138 -38.99 -4.71 48.20
C GLY A 138 -40.50 -4.98 48.33
N LYS A 139 -40.86 -6.21 47.94
CA LYS A 139 -42.03 -7.04 48.35
C LYS A 139 -43.39 -6.54 47.81
N GLU A 140 -44.35 -7.38 47.39
CA GLU A 140 -44.88 -8.55 48.09
C GLU A 140 -45.74 -9.45 47.16
N ASN A 141 -46.01 -10.66 47.65
CA ASN A 141 -46.67 -11.80 47.00
C ASN A 141 -48.20 -11.72 46.91
N SER A 142 -48.75 -12.61 46.05
CA SER A 142 -50.13 -13.16 46.04
C SER A 142 -51.20 -12.23 45.44
N SER A 143 -52.23 -12.68 44.72
CA SER A 143 -52.93 -13.96 44.71
C SER A 143 -53.77 -14.11 43.43
N THR A 144 -54.07 -15.37 43.11
CA THR A 144 -54.98 -15.90 42.08
C THR A 144 -56.41 -15.31 42.07
N LYS A 145 -57.00 -15.12 40.88
CA LYS A 145 -58.26 -15.80 40.45
C LYS A 145 -58.69 -15.47 39.00
N HIS A 146 -59.25 -16.49 38.35
CA HIS A 146 -60.03 -16.52 37.10
C HIS A 146 -61.01 -15.33 36.95
N SER A 147 -61.38 -14.83 35.76
CA SER A 147 -61.99 -15.54 34.63
C SER A 147 -62.15 -14.63 33.40
N SER A 148 -62.39 -15.28 32.27
CA SER A 148 -62.78 -14.79 30.94
C SER A 148 -63.51 -13.43 30.81
N LYS A 149 -63.10 -12.63 29.83
CA LYS A 149 -63.97 -12.20 28.72
C LYS A 149 -63.21 -11.49 27.60
N LYS A 150 -63.66 -11.74 26.37
CA LYS A 150 -63.24 -11.15 25.09
C LYS A 150 -63.25 -9.62 25.14
N GLY A 151 -62.18 -9.02 24.63
CA GLY A 151 -62.08 -7.59 24.32
C GLY A 151 -60.97 -7.38 23.30
N SER A 152 -61.29 -6.65 22.25
CA SER A 152 -60.49 -6.33 21.06
C SER A 152 -59.04 -5.93 21.33
N THR A 153 -58.10 -6.55 20.63
CA THR A 153 -56.74 -6.02 20.45
C THR A 153 -56.71 -5.06 19.26
N SER A 154 -56.47 -3.79 19.58
CA SER A 154 -55.88 -2.80 18.69
C SER A 154 -54.48 -3.24 18.22
N PRO A 155 -54.02 -2.78 17.04
CA PRO A 155 -52.71 -3.17 16.51
C PRO A 155 -51.60 -2.49 17.33
N SER A 156 -50.72 -3.30 17.91
CA SER A 156 -49.55 -2.84 18.65
C SER A 156 -48.56 -2.16 17.72
N GLN A 157 -48.00 -1.05 18.19
CA GLN A 157 -46.85 -0.34 17.66
C GLN A 157 -45.71 -1.30 17.26
N SER A 158 -45.04 -1.00 16.16
CA SER A 158 -43.83 -1.69 15.72
C SER A 158 -42.76 -1.60 16.81
N ASP A 159 -42.36 -2.76 17.35
CA ASP A 159 -41.22 -2.85 18.25
C ASP A 159 -39.96 -2.43 17.48
N SER A 160 -39.24 -1.40 17.94
CA SER A 160 -38.04 -0.84 17.28
C SER A 160 -36.86 -1.82 17.21
N ARG A 161 -37.03 -3.04 17.74
CA ARG A 161 -36.03 -4.11 17.86
C ARG A 161 -36.11 -5.16 16.75
N VAL A 162 -36.91 -4.98 15.70
CA VAL A 162 -37.04 -5.94 14.58
C VAL A 162 -36.75 -5.23 13.26
N TRP A 163 -35.78 -5.74 12.49
CA TRP A 163 -35.41 -5.17 11.18
C TRP A 163 -36.30 -5.67 10.05
N LEU A 164 -36.75 -6.92 10.13
CA LEU A 164 -37.66 -7.52 9.15
C LEU A 164 -38.53 -8.59 9.82
N GLY A 165 -39.81 -8.66 9.49
CA GLY A 165 -40.70 -9.75 9.93
C GLY A 165 -41.26 -9.55 11.34
N LYS A 166 -41.29 -10.63 12.14
CA LYS A 166 -41.81 -10.64 13.52
C LYS A 166 -40.66 -10.72 14.53
N TYR A 167 -40.98 -10.42 15.78
CA TYR A 167 -40.04 -10.66 16.88
C TYR A 167 -39.68 -12.16 16.97
N VAL A 168 -38.38 -12.45 16.98
CA VAL A 168 -37.77 -13.78 17.03
C VAL A 168 -37.38 -14.10 18.47
N ASP A 169 -38.13 -15.01 19.09
CA ASP A 169 -37.88 -15.56 20.43
C ASP A 169 -37.84 -17.09 20.36
N GLY A 170 -37.03 -17.73 21.22
CA GLY A 170 -36.84 -19.19 21.21
C GLY A 170 -35.40 -19.64 21.49
N GLU A 171 -35.09 -20.92 21.29
CA GLU A 171 -33.72 -21.44 21.39
C GLU A 171 -32.96 -21.28 20.06
N VAL A 172 -31.67 -20.95 20.14
CA VAL A 172 -30.81 -20.83 18.95
C VAL A 172 -30.31 -22.22 18.57
N THR A 173 -30.51 -22.62 17.32
CA THR A 173 -29.94 -23.85 16.76
C THR A 173 -28.53 -23.56 16.24
N PRO A 174 -27.50 -24.36 16.58
CA PRO A 174 -26.19 -24.26 15.92
C PRO A 174 -26.31 -24.54 14.42
N ILE A 175 -25.64 -23.76 13.58
CA ILE A 175 -25.74 -23.91 12.12
C ILE A 175 -25.28 -25.31 11.68
N ASN A 176 -24.22 -25.83 12.31
CA ASN A 176 -23.68 -27.15 11.98
C ASN A 176 -24.71 -28.30 12.12
N ASP A 177 -25.70 -28.17 13.01
CA ASP A 177 -26.71 -29.20 13.27
C ASP A 177 -27.82 -29.25 12.22
N VAL A 178 -27.77 -28.36 11.22
CA VAL A 178 -28.79 -28.23 10.16
C VAL A 178 -28.16 -28.37 8.77
N LEU A 179 -26.85 -28.60 8.67
CA LEU A 179 -26.17 -28.72 7.39
C LEU A 179 -26.46 -30.07 6.72
N GLY A 180 -26.93 -30.01 5.48
CA GLY A 180 -27.20 -31.20 4.67
C GLY A 180 -28.61 -31.78 4.80
N GLU A 181 -29.51 -31.11 5.52
CA GLU A 181 -30.91 -31.53 5.66
C GLU A 181 -31.88 -30.34 5.55
N GLU A 182 -33.09 -30.60 5.05
CA GLU A 182 -34.15 -29.59 5.08
C GLU A 182 -34.76 -29.52 6.47
N ARG A 183 -34.82 -28.31 7.05
CA ARG A 183 -35.35 -28.12 8.39
C ARG A 183 -36.22 -26.86 8.45
N PRO A 184 -37.51 -27.00 8.77
CA PRO A 184 -38.39 -25.85 8.95
C PRO A 184 -38.18 -25.22 10.33
N ASP A 185 -38.59 -23.96 10.46
CA ASP A 185 -38.73 -23.25 11.74
C ASP A 185 -37.43 -23.18 12.58
N VAL A 186 -36.31 -22.84 11.93
CA VAL A 186 -35.02 -22.70 12.60
C VAL A 186 -34.74 -21.25 13.01
N ILE A 187 -34.05 -21.09 14.14
CA ILE A 187 -33.56 -19.80 14.61
C ILE A 187 -32.04 -19.86 14.69
N PHE A 188 -31.38 -19.07 13.85
CA PHE A 188 -29.93 -18.91 13.86
C PHE A 188 -29.52 -17.59 14.52
N ARG A 189 -28.34 -17.60 15.13
CA ARG A 189 -27.65 -16.40 15.61
C ARG A 189 -26.23 -16.42 15.07
N GLY A 190 -25.85 -15.39 14.32
CA GLY A 190 -24.55 -15.35 13.69
C GLY A 190 -24.16 -13.95 13.23
N LYS A 191 -22.88 -13.82 12.88
CA LYS A 191 -22.30 -12.62 12.28
C LYS A 191 -22.57 -12.62 10.78
N LEU A 192 -23.01 -11.49 10.24
CA LEU A 192 -23.13 -11.28 8.79
C LEU A 192 -21.73 -11.21 8.17
N VAL A 193 -21.51 -12.05 7.16
CA VAL A 193 -20.24 -12.16 6.42
C VAL A 193 -20.29 -11.39 5.13
N ARG A 194 -21.43 -11.47 4.43
CA ARG A 194 -21.68 -10.79 3.17
C ARG A 194 -23.14 -10.42 3.06
N VAL A 195 -23.45 -9.25 2.51
CA VAL A 195 -24.84 -8.80 2.26
C VAL A 195 -24.93 -8.19 0.87
N GLU A 196 -25.90 -8.62 0.07
CA GLU A 196 -26.13 -8.13 -1.28
C GLU A 196 -27.63 -7.89 -1.50
N PHE A 197 -27.96 -6.67 -1.92
CA PHE A 197 -29.29 -6.31 -2.39
C PHE A 197 -29.28 -6.21 -3.90
N ARG A 198 -30.01 -7.10 -4.57
CA ARG A 198 -30.09 -7.13 -6.03
C ARG A 198 -31.49 -6.84 -6.51
N GLU A 199 -31.64 -5.82 -7.35
CA GLU A 199 -32.89 -5.58 -8.05
C GLU A 199 -33.03 -6.51 -9.26
N THR A 200 -34.18 -7.17 -9.36
CA THR A 200 -34.52 -8.05 -10.49
C THR A 200 -35.13 -7.26 -11.64
N LYS A 201 -35.15 -7.85 -12.84
CA LYS A 201 -35.85 -7.26 -14.02
C LYS A 201 -37.34 -6.97 -13.75
N THR A 202 -37.93 -7.65 -12.77
CA THR A 202 -39.33 -7.46 -12.33
C THR A 202 -39.49 -6.41 -11.22
N LYS A 203 -38.45 -5.61 -10.90
CA LYS A 203 -38.41 -4.62 -9.80
C LYS A 203 -38.62 -5.19 -8.40
N ARG A 204 -38.45 -6.50 -8.23
CA ARG A 204 -38.36 -7.16 -6.92
C ARG A 204 -36.94 -7.09 -6.41
N ILE A 205 -36.78 -6.93 -5.10
CA ILE A 205 -35.46 -6.92 -4.46
C ILE A 205 -35.20 -8.30 -3.89
N ILE A 206 -34.04 -8.86 -4.22
CA ILE A 206 -33.51 -10.05 -3.59
C ILE A 206 -32.47 -9.60 -2.58
N LEU A 207 -32.72 -9.91 -1.30
CA LEU A 207 -31.72 -9.82 -0.25
C LEU A 207 -31.04 -11.18 -0.16
N ASN A 208 -29.77 -11.24 -0.54
CA ASN A 208 -28.91 -12.39 -0.30
C ASN A 208 -27.89 -12.02 0.76
N PHE A 209 -27.71 -12.85 1.77
CA PHE A 209 -26.65 -12.66 2.74
C PHE A 209 -26.05 -13.98 3.20
N GLN A 210 -24.84 -13.92 3.71
CA GLN A 210 -24.18 -15.06 4.34
C GLN A 210 -24.01 -14.73 5.82
N MET A 211 -24.26 -15.71 6.69
CA MET A 211 -24.01 -15.58 8.12
C MET A 211 -23.20 -16.76 8.64
N ALA A 212 -22.40 -16.51 9.66
CA ALA A 212 -21.59 -17.51 10.33
C ALA A 212 -21.78 -17.44 11.85
N ASP A 213 -21.92 -18.59 12.50
CA ASP A 213 -21.87 -18.72 13.95
C ASP A 213 -20.52 -19.31 14.39
N LYS A 214 -20.39 -19.74 15.65
CA LYS A 214 -19.14 -20.35 16.14
C LYS A 214 -18.86 -21.74 15.54
N THR A 215 -19.84 -22.35 14.87
CA THR A 215 -19.80 -23.74 14.39
C THR A 215 -19.67 -23.84 12.88
N ASN A 216 -20.45 -23.08 12.11
CA ASN A 216 -20.41 -23.09 10.64
C ASN A 216 -21.08 -21.84 10.06
N GLY A 217 -21.26 -21.80 8.73
CA GLY A 217 -21.92 -20.72 8.01
C GLY A 217 -23.16 -21.22 7.27
N ILE A 218 -23.99 -20.29 6.81
CA ILE A 218 -25.11 -20.62 5.92
C ILE A 218 -25.42 -19.42 5.01
N SER A 219 -25.76 -19.70 3.75
CA SER A 219 -26.31 -18.70 2.85
C SER A 219 -27.80 -18.51 3.13
N ALA A 220 -28.26 -17.28 3.11
CA ALA A 220 -29.62 -16.90 3.40
C ALA A 220 -30.17 -15.98 2.31
N GLN A 221 -31.46 -16.13 2.01
CA GLN A 221 -32.13 -15.32 0.98
C GLN A 221 -33.54 -14.88 1.42
N LYS A 222 -33.94 -13.69 0.94
CA LYS A 222 -35.30 -13.18 1.04
C LYS A 222 -35.69 -12.44 -0.25
N PHE A 223 -36.87 -12.76 -0.75
CA PHE A 223 -37.52 -11.99 -1.81
C PHE A 223 -38.43 -10.91 -1.20
N LEU A 224 -38.21 -9.66 -1.59
CA LEU A 224 -38.94 -8.48 -1.15
C LEU A 224 -39.65 -7.82 -2.33
N ASP A 225 -40.94 -7.52 -2.16
CA ASP A 225 -41.74 -6.75 -3.12
C ASP A 225 -41.80 -5.27 -2.68
N ILE A 226 -41.56 -4.32 -3.58
CA ILE A 226 -41.68 -2.87 -3.28
C ILE A 226 -43.16 -2.47 -3.40
N GLY A 227 -43.76 -2.04 -2.29
CA GLY A 227 -45.15 -1.58 -2.22
C GLY A 227 -45.28 -0.05 -2.11
N GLY A 228 -46.37 0.52 -2.62
CA GLY A 228 -46.68 1.96 -2.49
C GLY A 228 -47.51 2.29 -1.24
N SER A 229 -47.00 3.24 -0.44
CA SER A 229 -47.61 3.95 0.70
C SER A 229 -48.02 3.13 1.94
N SER A 230 -47.65 3.61 3.13
CA SER A 230 -47.75 2.91 4.44
C SER A 230 -49.17 2.74 5.00
N ASN A 231 -50.21 3.15 4.26
CA ASN A 231 -51.59 3.27 4.77
C ASN A 231 -52.62 2.29 4.16
N SER A 232 -52.19 1.13 3.64
CA SER A 232 -53.14 0.04 3.30
C SER A 232 -53.40 -0.86 4.51
N LYS A 233 -54.67 -0.96 4.94
CA LYS A 233 -55.15 -1.90 5.98
C LYS A 233 -54.95 -3.39 5.64
N TYR A 234 -54.45 -3.71 4.45
CA TYR A 234 -54.10 -5.06 4.02
C TYR A 234 -52.71 -5.05 3.33
N ARG A 235 -51.65 -5.24 4.10
CA ARG A 235 -50.27 -5.42 3.60
C ARG A 235 -50.16 -6.83 3.01
N ARG A 236 -49.74 -6.96 1.74
CA ARG A 236 -49.45 -8.29 1.14
C ARG A 236 -48.29 -8.93 1.90
N ARG A 237 -48.28 -10.26 2.00
CA ARG A 237 -47.12 -11.03 2.53
C ARG A 237 -45.89 -10.63 1.69
N ASN A 238 -44.80 -10.21 2.34
CA ASN A 238 -43.50 -9.81 1.75
C ASN A 238 -43.39 -8.43 1.04
N THR A 239 -44.31 -7.48 1.27
CA THR A 239 -44.15 -6.09 0.76
C THR A 239 -43.44 -5.16 1.77
N ILE A 240 -42.42 -4.40 1.32
CA ILE A 240 -41.64 -3.41 2.09
C ILE A 240 -41.77 -2.01 1.46
N THR A 241 -41.75 -0.94 2.26
CA THR A 241 -41.70 0.46 1.74
C THR A 241 -40.27 0.84 1.35
N ALA A 242 -40.11 1.92 0.55
CA ALA A 242 -38.78 2.43 0.18
C ALA A 242 -37.97 2.88 1.41
N GLU A 243 -38.60 3.50 2.40
CA GLU A 243 -37.95 3.94 3.65
C GLU A 243 -37.52 2.74 4.51
N GLU A 244 -38.36 1.71 4.66
CA GLU A 244 -38.02 0.48 5.40
C GLU A 244 -36.88 -0.30 4.71
N LEU A 245 -36.81 -0.26 3.37
CA LEU A 245 -35.73 -0.86 2.60
C LEU A 245 -34.40 -0.12 2.83
N GLU A 246 -34.39 1.21 2.78
CA GLU A 246 -33.18 2.00 3.05
C GLU A 246 -32.71 1.81 4.50
N ALA A 247 -33.64 1.73 5.46
CA ALA A 247 -33.31 1.37 6.84
C ALA A 247 -32.72 -0.06 6.95
N LEU A 248 -33.27 -1.03 6.21
CA LEU A 248 -32.75 -2.40 6.19
C LEU A 248 -31.35 -2.48 5.56
N LYS A 249 -31.09 -1.75 4.47
CA LYS A 249 -29.77 -1.61 3.87
C LYS A 249 -28.77 -0.95 4.82
N GLY A 250 -29.21 0.08 5.55
CA GLY A 250 -28.39 0.77 6.56
C GLY A 250 -28.04 -0.12 7.75
N ASN A 251 -28.95 -1.00 8.17
CA ASN A 251 -28.77 -1.87 9.33
C ASN A 251 -28.01 -3.17 9.01
N MET A 252 -28.23 -3.77 7.83
CA MET A 252 -27.59 -5.02 7.43
C MET A 252 -26.21 -4.76 6.80
N LYS A 253 -25.23 -4.48 7.65
CA LYS A 253 -23.83 -4.34 7.26
C LYS A 253 -23.03 -5.61 7.59
N GLU A 254 -21.96 -5.85 6.82
CA GLU A 254 -21.00 -6.90 7.13
C GLU A 254 -20.42 -6.68 8.53
N GLY A 255 -20.29 -7.76 9.30
CA GLY A 255 -19.85 -7.72 10.69
C GLY A 255 -20.96 -7.56 11.73
N ALA A 256 -22.18 -7.16 11.34
CA ALA A 256 -23.30 -7.07 12.27
C ALA A 256 -23.76 -8.45 12.76
N TRP A 257 -24.13 -8.54 14.03
CA TRP A 257 -24.69 -9.76 14.61
C TRP A 257 -26.20 -9.75 14.49
N VAL A 258 -26.75 -10.82 13.94
CA VAL A 258 -28.19 -10.96 13.70
C VAL A 258 -28.73 -12.24 14.28
N ARG A 259 -30.01 -12.18 14.65
CA ARG A 259 -30.84 -13.34 14.89
C ARG A 259 -31.83 -13.47 13.75
N VAL A 260 -31.84 -14.63 13.10
CA VAL A 260 -32.59 -14.89 11.88
C VAL A 260 -33.47 -16.10 12.09
N HIS A 261 -34.74 -15.99 11.70
CA HIS A 261 -35.72 -17.06 11.74
C HIS A 261 -36.18 -17.41 10.32
N GLY A 262 -36.31 -18.70 10.01
CA GLY A 262 -36.76 -19.15 8.69
C GLY A 262 -36.65 -20.67 8.48
N ASP A 263 -36.71 -21.09 7.20
CA ASP A 263 -36.65 -22.50 6.79
C ASP A 263 -35.38 -22.78 5.97
N VAL A 264 -34.65 -23.85 6.29
CA VAL A 264 -33.52 -24.33 5.47
C VAL A 264 -34.04 -25.25 4.37
N LYS A 265 -33.77 -24.92 3.11
CA LYS A 265 -34.18 -25.69 1.92
C LYS A 265 -33.05 -25.80 0.91
N TYR A 266 -33.03 -26.86 0.11
CA TYR A 266 -32.04 -26.98 -0.96
C TYR A 266 -32.31 -25.98 -2.09
N SER A 267 -31.26 -25.32 -2.58
CA SER A 267 -31.34 -24.38 -3.71
C SER A 267 -30.62 -24.95 -4.93
N ASP A 268 -31.37 -25.27 -5.98
CA ASP A 268 -30.79 -25.78 -7.25
C ASP A 268 -29.86 -24.77 -7.93
N TYR A 269 -30.05 -23.47 -7.67
CA TYR A 269 -29.23 -22.40 -8.25
C TYR A 269 -27.86 -22.28 -7.59
N LEU A 270 -27.81 -22.42 -6.25
CA LEU A 270 -26.56 -22.38 -5.49
C LEU A 270 -25.95 -23.77 -5.28
N ASN A 271 -26.71 -24.83 -5.61
CA ASN A 271 -26.36 -26.22 -5.38
C ASN A 271 -25.96 -26.50 -3.91
N ASP A 272 -26.69 -25.88 -2.98
CA ASP A 272 -26.44 -25.94 -1.53
C ASP A 272 -27.73 -25.66 -0.74
N TYR A 273 -27.73 -25.98 0.56
CA TYR A 273 -28.82 -25.69 1.49
C TYR A 273 -28.79 -24.21 1.91
N VAL A 274 -29.92 -23.52 1.72
CA VAL A 274 -30.05 -22.07 1.92
C VAL A 274 -31.18 -21.80 2.91
N LEU A 275 -30.94 -20.86 3.83
CA LEU A 275 -31.96 -20.35 4.73
C LEU A 275 -32.89 -19.37 3.99
N ASN A 276 -34.15 -19.76 3.82
CA ASN A 276 -35.20 -18.84 3.40
C ASN A 276 -35.70 -18.09 4.62
N VAL A 277 -35.41 -16.80 4.67
CA VAL A 277 -35.60 -15.98 5.87
C VAL A 277 -37.04 -15.55 5.99
N ASP A 278 -37.57 -15.49 7.21
CA ASP A 278 -38.86 -14.90 7.54
C ASP A 278 -38.73 -13.65 8.39
N SER A 279 -37.83 -13.67 9.38
CA SER A 279 -37.61 -12.53 10.28
C SER A 279 -36.13 -12.31 10.59
N ILE A 280 -35.73 -11.04 10.76
CA ILE A 280 -34.37 -10.59 11.09
C ILE A 280 -34.43 -9.56 12.21
N MET A 281 -33.58 -9.72 13.22
CA MET A 281 -33.39 -8.73 14.28
C MET A 281 -31.92 -8.60 14.66
N PRO A 282 -31.51 -7.44 15.21
CA PRO A 282 -30.18 -7.28 15.77
C PRO A 282 -29.97 -8.22 16.95
N SER A 283 -28.75 -8.72 17.10
CA SER A 283 -28.30 -9.46 18.26
C SER A 283 -27.02 -8.83 18.80
N LYS A 284 -26.80 -8.86 20.11
CA LYS A 284 -25.49 -8.49 20.66
C LYS A 284 -24.47 -9.56 20.27
N GLY A 285 -23.29 -9.15 19.81
CA GLY A 285 -22.17 -10.05 19.58
C GLY A 285 -21.82 -10.83 20.85
N GLY A 286 -21.35 -12.07 20.70
CA GLY A 286 -20.95 -12.91 21.85
C GLY A 286 -19.64 -12.48 22.54
N ALA A 287 -18.96 -11.46 22.02
CA ALA A 287 -17.77 -10.88 22.64
C ALA A 287 -18.22 -9.91 23.74
N VAL A 288 -17.92 -10.23 24.99
CA VAL A 288 -18.04 -9.27 26.09
C VAL A 288 -16.90 -8.27 25.89
N GLU A 289 -17.23 -7.03 25.57
CA GLU A 289 -16.21 -6.00 25.44
C GLU A 289 -15.51 -5.82 26.79
N ARG A 290 -14.19 -6.06 26.81
CA ARG A 290 -13.38 -6.03 28.03
C ARG A 290 -13.03 -4.59 28.39
N GLU A 291 -13.13 -4.28 29.67
CA GLU A 291 -12.82 -2.96 30.22
C GLU A 291 -11.83 -3.11 31.36
N ASP A 292 -10.86 -2.19 31.43
CA ASP A 292 -9.94 -2.08 32.56
C ASP A 292 -10.49 -1.00 33.50
N THR A 293 -10.87 -1.41 34.70
CA THR A 293 -11.50 -0.51 35.69
C THR A 293 -10.52 -0.09 36.79
N ASN A 294 -9.26 -0.50 36.70
CA ASN A 294 -8.29 -0.26 37.75
C ASN A 294 -7.89 1.22 37.80
N PRO A 295 -7.91 1.88 38.99
CA PRO A 295 -7.52 3.28 39.11
C PRO A 295 -6.01 3.49 38.88
N THR A 296 -5.21 2.43 38.97
CA THR A 296 -3.77 2.44 38.70
C THR A 296 -3.45 1.41 37.62
N PRO A 297 -3.65 1.76 36.33
CA PRO A 297 -3.47 0.80 35.25
C PRO A 297 -2.02 0.33 35.10
N ARG A 298 -1.85 -0.89 34.59
CA ARG A 298 -0.52 -1.46 34.33
C ARG A 298 0.09 -0.98 33.01
N VAL A 299 1.36 -1.32 32.82
CA VAL A 299 2.07 -1.23 31.54
C VAL A 299 2.39 -2.64 31.08
N GLU A 300 2.05 -2.97 29.83
CA GLU A 300 2.50 -4.21 29.20
C GLU A 300 3.87 -4.01 28.54
N LEU A 301 4.78 -4.94 28.80
CA LEU A 301 6.19 -4.89 28.37
C LEU A 301 6.57 -5.98 27.37
N HIS A 302 5.66 -6.92 27.08
CA HIS A 302 5.87 -8.03 26.13
C HIS A 302 4.61 -8.27 25.29
N LEU A 303 4.65 -7.82 24.04
CA LEU A 303 3.51 -7.90 23.12
C LEU A 303 3.95 -7.99 21.66
N HIS A 304 3.24 -8.82 20.90
CA HIS A 304 3.47 -9.09 19.49
C HIS A 304 2.36 -8.51 18.62
N THR A 305 2.74 -7.93 17.49
CA THR A 305 1.82 -7.40 16.48
C THR A 305 1.77 -8.31 15.27
N VAL A 306 0.92 -7.98 14.30
CA VAL A 306 0.88 -8.62 12.97
C VAL A 306 2.23 -8.68 12.23
N MET A 307 3.26 -7.96 12.70
CA MET A 307 4.63 -8.01 12.16
C MET A 307 5.48 -9.16 12.73
N SER A 308 5.03 -9.84 13.78
CA SER A 308 5.56 -11.13 14.21
C SER A 308 5.09 -12.22 13.24
N ASP A 309 6.04 -12.67 12.40
CA ASP A 309 5.81 -13.46 11.20
C ASP A 309 4.92 -14.70 11.44
N MET A 310 3.70 -14.67 10.88
CA MET A 310 2.71 -15.74 10.96
C MET A 310 2.50 -16.24 12.41
N ASP A 311 2.42 -15.33 13.37
CA ASP A 311 2.28 -15.67 14.80
C ASP A 311 1.25 -14.83 15.56
N ALA A 312 1.30 -13.50 15.41
CA ALA A 312 0.43 -12.59 16.13
C ALA A 312 -0.56 -11.85 15.21
N LEU A 313 -1.65 -11.39 15.82
CA LEU A 313 -2.85 -10.88 15.15
C LEU A 313 -3.16 -9.42 15.53
N ILE A 314 -2.46 -8.87 16.52
CA ILE A 314 -2.74 -7.53 17.03
C ILE A 314 -2.29 -6.48 16.01
N THR A 315 -3.22 -5.71 15.48
CA THR A 315 -2.88 -4.55 14.64
C THR A 315 -2.52 -3.35 15.50
N VAL A 316 -1.62 -2.48 15.01
CA VAL A 316 -1.22 -1.26 15.73
C VAL A 316 -2.43 -0.35 16.03
N LYS A 317 -3.35 -0.21 15.07
CA LYS A 317 -4.58 0.59 15.24
C LYS A 317 -5.44 0.09 16.40
N GLN A 318 -5.68 -1.23 16.46
CA GLN A 318 -6.44 -1.84 17.55
C GLN A 318 -5.71 -1.70 18.89
N LEU A 319 -4.39 -1.91 18.91
CA LEU A 319 -3.59 -1.81 20.12
C LEU A 319 -3.69 -0.43 20.76
N ILE A 320 -3.40 0.64 20.00
CA ILE A 320 -3.42 2.01 20.52
C ILE A 320 -4.82 2.41 20.98
N ARG A 321 -5.87 2.00 20.25
CA ARG A 321 -7.25 2.24 20.66
C ARG A 321 -7.57 1.56 22.00
N THR A 322 -7.18 0.30 22.18
CA THR A 322 -7.42 -0.45 23.42
C THR A 322 -6.64 0.12 24.60
N VAL A 323 -5.34 0.40 24.42
CA VAL A 323 -4.48 0.99 25.45
C VAL A 323 -5.04 2.33 25.93
N LYS A 324 -5.50 3.17 25.00
CA LYS A 324 -6.17 4.43 25.31
C LYS A 324 -7.49 4.21 26.07
N LYS A 325 -8.33 3.26 25.62
CA LYS A 325 -9.60 2.93 26.27
C LYS A 325 -9.39 2.44 27.70
N TRP A 326 -8.36 1.63 27.93
CA TRP A 326 -8.01 1.08 29.24
C TRP A 326 -7.16 2.03 30.10
N HIS A 327 -6.85 3.23 29.60
CA HIS A 327 -6.05 4.23 30.29
C HIS A 327 -4.66 3.75 30.73
N HIS A 328 -4.09 2.77 30.01
CA HIS A 328 -2.72 2.29 30.27
C HIS A 328 -1.73 3.41 29.94
N PRO A 329 -0.77 3.74 30.84
CA PRO A 329 0.10 4.90 30.66
C PRO A 329 1.12 4.72 29.52
N ALA A 330 1.47 3.47 29.19
CA ALA A 330 2.33 3.12 28.08
C ALA A 330 2.07 1.69 27.58
N ILE A 331 2.61 1.36 26.41
CA ILE A 331 2.59 0.02 25.84
C ILE A 331 3.91 -0.32 25.15
N ALA A 332 4.49 -1.49 25.42
CA ALA A 332 5.63 -2.00 24.66
C ALA A 332 5.19 -2.84 23.47
N VAL A 333 5.98 -2.77 22.39
CA VAL A 333 5.87 -3.67 21.24
C VAL A 333 7.21 -4.36 21.04
N THR A 334 7.21 -5.69 21.05
CA THR A 334 8.39 -6.56 21.11
C THR A 334 8.29 -7.67 20.07
N ASP A 335 8.10 -7.30 18.80
CA ASP A 335 7.94 -8.28 17.72
C ASP A 335 9.15 -9.23 17.57
N HIS A 336 8.90 -10.46 17.10
CA HIS A 336 9.91 -11.51 16.98
C HIS A 336 11.02 -11.15 15.98
N GLY A 337 12.18 -10.79 16.51
CA GLY A 337 13.39 -10.51 15.76
C GLY A 337 13.32 -9.29 14.84
N VAL A 338 12.22 -8.53 14.84
CA VAL A 338 11.95 -7.45 13.87
C VAL A 338 11.36 -6.22 14.56
N VAL A 339 11.36 -5.09 13.85
CA VAL A 339 10.86 -3.79 14.35
C VAL A 339 9.93 -3.08 13.35
N GLN A 340 9.36 -3.81 12.39
CA GLN A 340 8.58 -3.26 11.27
C GLN A 340 7.30 -2.51 11.68
N SER A 341 6.79 -2.75 12.89
CA SER A 341 5.63 -2.04 13.44
C SER A 341 5.96 -0.60 13.88
N PHE A 342 7.23 -0.24 14.04
CA PHE A 342 7.66 1.03 14.62
C PHE A 342 7.20 2.28 13.88
N PRO A 343 7.27 2.37 12.52
CA PRO A 343 6.83 3.56 11.80
C PRO A 343 5.35 3.86 12.03
N LEU A 344 4.51 2.83 11.88
CA LEU A 344 3.07 2.92 12.07
C LEU A 344 2.70 3.21 13.55
N LEU A 345 3.45 2.63 14.50
CA LEU A 345 3.31 2.94 15.92
C LEU A 345 3.60 4.42 16.19
N GLN A 346 4.71 4.96 15.67
CA GLN A 346 5.06 6.37 15.82
C GLN A 346 3.95 7.27 15.26
N GLU A 347 3.50 7.00 14.03
CA GLU A 347 2.46 7.79 13.37
C GLU A 347 1.15 7.83 14.18
N ILE A 348 0.62 6.66 14.56
CA ILE A 348 -0.69 6.57 15.24
C ILE A 348 -0.61 7.06 16.69
N SER A 349 0.48 6.76 17.40
CA SER A 349 0.62 7.13 18.81
C SER A 349 0.84 8.62 19.02
N THR A 350 1.52 9.29 18.07
CA THR A 350 1.80 10.74 18.14
C THR A 350 0.70 11.61 17.53
N ASP A 351 -0.35 11.00 16.96
CA ASP A 351 -1.56 11.72 16.58
C ASP A 351 -2.15 12.43 17.83
N LYS A 352 -2.48 13.71 17.67
CA LYS A 352 -3.03 14.57 18.75
C LYS A 352 -4.25 13.96 19.43
N THR A 353 -4.99 13.12 18.72
CA THR A 353 -6.19 12.44 19.24
C THR A 353 -5.86 11.23 20.12
N ASN A 354 -4.70 10.59 19.98
CA ASN A 354 -4.36 9.36 20.70
C ASN A 354 -3.43 9.60 21.89
N ASN A 355 -2.30 10.27 21.64
CA ASN A 355 -1.26 10.59 22.64
C ASN A 355 -0.93 9.46 23.63
N VAL A 356 -0.60 8.27 23.10
CA VAL A 356 -0.20 7.09 23.89
C VAL A 356 1.31 6.94 23.88
N LYS A 357 1.94 6.72 25.04
CA LYS A 357 3.39 6.45 25.09
C LYS A 357 3.68 5.02 24.60
N VAL A 358 4.56 4.90 23.62
CA VAL A 358 5.00 3.61 23.08
C VAL A 358 6.43 3.32 23.54
N ILE A 359 6.65 2.11 24.04
CA ILE A 359 7.96 1.55 24.36
C ILE A 359 8.40 0.67 23.19
N TYR A 360 9.43 1.09 22.48
CA TYR A 360 9.90 0.41 21.29
C TYR A 360 10.90 -0.69 21.67
N GLY A 361 10.58 -1.93 21.32
CA GLY A 361 11.44 -3.07 21.63
C GLY A 361 11.38 -4.16 20.56
N MET A 362 12.00 -5.29 20.90
CA MET A 362 12.05 -6.49 20.07
C MET A 362 12.23 -7.69 20.97
N GLU A 363 11.58 -8.80 20.64
CA GLU A 363 11.96 -10.09 21.21
C GLU A 363 13.02 -10.75 20.31
N GLY A 364 14.27 -10.77 20.79
CA GLY A 364 15.41 -11.30 20.05
C GLY A 364 15.65 -12.80 20.29
N TYR A 365 16.38 -13.44 19.37
CA TYR A 365 16.85 -14.82 19.51
C TYR A 365 18.34 -14.84 19.89
N LEU A 366 18.63 -14.86 21.19
CA LEU A 366 19.98 -14.84 21.76
C LEU A 366 20.66 -16.20 21.66
N PHE A 367 21.95 -16.24 21.33
CA PHE A 367 22.76 -17.46 21.46
C PHE A 367 24.17 -17.13 21.95
N ASP A 368 24.85 -18.14 22.52
CA ASP A 368 26.21 -17.99 23.02
C ASP A 368 27.25 -18.45 22.00
N THR A 369 27.37 -19.76 21.79
CA THR A 369 28.39 -20.37 20.91
C THR A 369 27.76 -21.05 19.71
N LYS A 370 26.71 -21.83 19.94
CA LYS A 370 26.01 -22.60 18.92
C LYS A 370 24.82 -21.82 18.41
N VAL A 371 24.87 -21.45 17.13
CA VAL A 371 23.82 -20.66 16.51
C VAL A 371 22.48 -21.38 16.46
N ASP A 372 22.43 -22.72 16.50
CA ASP A 372 21.21 -23.52 16.49
C ASP A 372 20.50 -23.62 17.86
N GLU A 373 21.22 -23.36 18.95
CA GLU A 373 20.70 -23.26 20.31
C GLU A 373 20.46 -21.80 20.69
N SER A 374 19.22 -21.29 20.51
CA SER A 374 18.88 -19.91 20.84
C SER A 374 17.76 -19.78 21.88
N TYR A 375 17.84 -18.73 22.67
CA TYR A 375 16.89 -18.32 23.72
C TYR A 375 16.17 -17.03 23.33
N HIS A 376 14.96 -16.84 23.82
CA HIS A 376 14.29 -15.56 23.68
C HIS A 376 14.88 -14.54 24.67
N ILE A 377 14.86 -13.27 24.29
CA ILE A 377 15.24 -12.13 25.13
C ILE A 377 14.40 -10.92 24.74
N VAL A 378 13.83 -10.22 25.72
CA VAL A 378 13.15 -8.95 25.47
C VAL A 378 14.18 -7.83 25.51
N ILE A 379 14.21 -6.99 24.47
CA ILE A 379 15.12 -5.85 24.34
C ILE A 379 14.29 -4.59 24.15
N LEU A 380 14.31 -3.69 25.14
CA LEU A 380 13.59 -2.41 25.10
C LEU A 380 14.57 -1.26 24.86
N ALA A 381 14.25 -0.35 23.94
CA ALA A 381 15.05 0.85 23.71
C ALA A 381 14.72 1.92 24.76
N LYS A 382 15.69 2.23 25.61
CA LYS A 382 15.58 3.26 26.66
C LYS A 382 15.51 4.68 26.10
N ASN A 383 16.30 4.94 25.06
CA ASN A 383 16.48 6.27 24.47
C ASN A 383 16.85 6.17 22.98
N GLN A 384 17.12 7.30 22.33
CA GLN A 384 17.41 7.33 20.88
C GLN A 384 18.68 6.56 20.50
N ILE A 385 19.67 6.46 21.41
CA ILE A 385 20.85 5.61 21.21
C ILE A 385 20.43 4.14 21.19
N GLY A 386 19.55 3.75 22.12
CA GLY A 386 18.92 2.43 22.16
C GLY A 386 18.21 2.06 20.85
N ILE A 387 17.45 2.98 20.25
CA ILE A 387 16.82 2.77 18.93
C ILE A 387 17.86 2.44 17.86
N ARG A 388 18.94 3.22 17.77
CA ARG A 388 20.00 3.00 16.78
C ARG A 388 20.71 1.67 17.01
N ASN A 389 20.99 1.32 18.26
CA ASN A 389 21.61 0.05 18.62
C ASN A 389 20.68 -1.14 18.32
N LEU A 390 19.39 -1.00 18.57
CA LEU A 390 18.38 -1.99 18.20
C LEU A 390 18.35 -2.22 16.69
N TYR A 391 18.41 -1.15 15.88
CA TYR A 391 18.47 -1.29 14.42
C TYR A 391 19.74 -1.99 13.94
N LYS A 392 20.90 -1.72 14.57
CA LYS A 392 22.14 -2.44 14.29
C LYS A 392 22.03 -3.93 14.63
N LEU A 393 21.44 -4.27 15.78
CA LEU A 393 21.23 -5.65 16.21
C LEU A 393 20.30 -6.41 15.26
N VAL A 394 19.18 -5.80 14.83
CA VAL A 394 18.28 -6.34 13.80
C VAL A 394 19.04 -6.56 12.50
N SER A 395 19.88 -5.61 12.08
CA SER A 395 20.62 -5.72 10.82
C SER A 395 21.67 -6.81 10.86
N ILE A 396 22.43 -6.91 11.95
CA ILE A 396 23.45 -7.95 12.14
C ILE A 396 22.79 -9.33 12.19
N SER A 397 21.66 -9.48 12.86
CA SER A 397 20.94 -10.75 12.97
C SER A 397 20.40 -11.22 11.61
N HIS A 398 19.93 -10.30 10.77
CA HIS A 398 19.42 -10.60 9.43
C HIS A 398 20.49 -10.73 8.34
N LEU A 399 21.68 -10.16 8.51
CA LEU A 399 22.74 -10.23 7.49
C LEU A 399 23.78 -11.31 7.79
N LYS A 400 24.17 -11.49 9.06
CA LYS A 400 25.28 -12.36 9.45
C LYS A 400 24.83 -13.66 10.09
N TYR A 401 23.79 -13.63 10.91
CA TYR A 401 23.43 -14.72 11.82
C TYR A 401 22.01 -15.29 11.59
N ILE A 402 21.53 -15.26 10.34
CA ILE A 402 20.32 -16.00 9.98
C ILE A 402 20.61 -17.50 10.00
N TYR A 403 19.79 -18.24 10.73
CA TYR A 403 19.84 -19.69 10.74
C TYR A 403 18.44 -20.28 10.65
N ARG A 404 18.21 -21.11 9.61
CA ARG A 404 16.91 -21.71 9.28
C ARG A 404 15.77 -20.68 9.20
N GLY A 405 16.06 -19.53 8.57
CA GLY A 405 15.09 -18.45 8.36
C GLY A 405 14.84 -17.56 9.58
N ARG A 406 15.42 -17.84 10.76
CA ARG A 406 15.29 -16.99 11.96
C ARG A 406 16.54 -16.14 12.18
N PRO A 407 16.39 -14.82 12.43
CA PRO A 407 17.52 -13.94 12.72
C PRO A 407 17.98 -14.12 14.17
N ARG A 408 19.26 -14.41 14.41
CA ARG A 408 19.79 -14.68 15.77
C ARG A 408 20.87 -13.67 16.16
N ILE A 409 21.03 -13.43 17.45
CA ILE A 409 21.95 -12.43 18.01
C ILE A 409 22.95 -13.14 18.92
N PRO A 410 24.26 -13.08 18.63
CA PRO A 410 25.26 -13.56 19.58
C PRO A 410 25.30 -12.65 20.82
N ARG A 411 25.38 -13.23 22.03
CA ARG A 411 25.47 -12.43 23.27
C ARG A 411 26.64 -11.45 23.28
N ALA A 412 27.78 -11.83 22.69
CA ALA A 412 28.93 -10.96 22.55
C ALA A 412 28.60 -9.68 21.76
N VAL A 413 27.83 -9.80 20.67
CA VAL A 413 27.38 -8.66 19.85
C VAL A 413 26.34 -7.84 20.60
N LEU A 414 25.39 -8.48 21.29
CA LEU A 414 24.43 -7.76 22.12
C LEU A 414 25.12 -6.89 23.18
N ASN A 415 26.17 -7.42 23.81
CA ASN A 415 26.95 -6.68 24.80
C ASN A 415 27.68 -5.46 24.22
N GLU A 416 28.16 -5.54 22.98
CA GLU A 416 28.79 -4.41 22.27
C GLU A 416 27.80 -3.26 22.04
N TYR A 417 26.53 -3.58 21.75
CA TYR A 417 25.48 -2.60 21.46
C TYR A 417 24.47 -2.44 22.62
N ARG A 418 24.83 -2.82 23.85
CA ARG A 418 23.92 -2.80 25.01
C ARG A 418 23.54 -1.38 25.47
N GLU A 419 24.35 -0.37 25.14
CA GLU A 419 24.09 1.01 25.55
C GLU A 419 22.70 1.48 25.10
N GLY A 420 21.94 2.06 26.02
CA GLY A 420 20.58 2.53 25.76
C GLY A 420 19.53 1.43 25.64
N LEU A 421 19.85 0.18 25.98
CA LEU A 421 18.89 -0.94 25.99
C LEU A 421 18.59 -1.41 27.43
N ILE A 422 17.38 -1.93 27.65
CA ILE A 422 16.96 -2.61 28.87
C ILE A 422 16.57 -4.05 28.47
N LEU A 423 17.14 -5.05 29.16
CA LEU A 423 16.99 -6.46 28.83
C LEU A 423 16.06 -7.19 29.82
N GLY A 424 15.02 -7.83 29.31
CA GLY A 424 14.12 -8.73 30.04
C GLY A 424 14.45 -10.21 29.83
N SER A 425 14.17 -11.05 30.83
CA SER A 425 14.44 -12.49 30.76
C SER A 425 13.54 -13.28 29.80
N ALA A 426 12.52 -12.65 29.22
CA ALA A 426 11.54 -13.20 28.28
C ALA A 426 10.66 -14.34 28.85
N CYS A 427 10.01 -15.06 27.92
CA CYS A 427 9.03 -16.09 28.16
C CYS A 427 9.66 -17.45 28.54
N GLU A 428 8.89 -18.53 28.40
CA GLU A 428 9.34 -19.90 28.65
C GLU A 428 10.41 -20.38 27.67
N ALA A 429 10.49 -19.76 26.49
CA ALA A 429 11.58 -19.94 25.55
C ALA A 429 12.85 -19.13 25.92
N GLY A 430 12.78 -18.30 26.96
CA GLY A 430 13.89 -17.55 27.53
C GLY A 430 14.94 -18.43 28.20
N GLU A 431 16.15 -17.91 28.34
CA GLU A 431 17.30 -18.66 28.86
C GLU A 431 17.06 -19.14 30.30
N LEU A 432 16.47 -18.28 31.14
CA LEU A 432 16.26 -18.54 32.55
C LEU A 432 15.25 -19.69 32.77
N VAL A 433 14.08 -19.61 32.13
CA VAL A 433 13.03 -20.63 32.28
C VAL A 433 13.46 -21.96 31.67
N ARG A 434 14.07 -21.98 30.48
CA ARG A 434 14.61 -23.22 29.89
C ARG A 434 15.70 -23.85 30.76
N SER A 435 16.55 -23.03 31.37
CA SER A 435 17.60 -23.52 32.26
C SER A 435 17.04 -24.14 33.54
N MET A 436 15.93 -23.61 34.04
CA MET A 436 15.22 -24.15 35.20
C MET A 436 14.44 -25.43 34.86
N VAL A 437 13.64 -25.43 33.78
CA VAL A 437 12.67 -26.50 33.49
C VAL A 437 13.28 -27.63 32.65
N GLN A 438 13.99 -27.29 31.57
CA GLN A 438 14.51 -28.29 30.63
C GLN A 438 15.88 -28.80 31.04
N LYS A 439 16.77 -27.90 31.50
CA LYS A 439 18.14 -28.27 31.92
C LYS A 439 18.25 -28.63 33.40
N ASN A 440 17.27 -28.30 34.22
CA ASN A 440 17.28 -28.53 35.68
C ASN A 440 18.58 -28.02 36.35
N LEU A 441 19.04 -26.82 35.98
CA LEU A 441 20.28 -26.28 36.53
C LEU A 441 20.15 -25.94 38.03
N PRO A 442 21.24 -26.08 38.81
CA PRO A 442 21.27 -25.67 40.21
C PRO A 442 20.97 -24.16 40.38
N TYR A 443 20.43 -23.80 41.55
CA TYR A 443 20.03 -22.42 41.86
C TYR A 443 21.16 -21.39 41.69
N GLU A 444 22.40 -21.75 42.05
CA GLU A 444 23.58 -20.88 41.88
C GLU A 444 23.86 -20.53 40.41
N GLU A 445 23.61 -21.46 39.48
CA GLU A 445 23.77 -21.20 38.05
C GLU A 445 22.60 -20.35 37.52
N LEU A 446 21.39 -20.54 38.04
CA LEU A 446 20.24 -19.68 37.72
C LEU A 446 20.47 -18.23 38.17
N LEU A 447 21.11 -18.02 39.33
CA LEU A 447 21.52 -16.69 39.79
C LEU A 447 22.50 -16.02 38.81
N LYS A 448 23.49 -16.77 38.29
CA LYS A 448 24.43 -16.24 37.28
C LYS A 448 23.70 -15.84 36.00
N ILE A 449 22.78 -16.67 35.50
CA ILE A 449 21.98 -16.36 34.31
C ILE A 449 21.10 -15.12 34.56
N ALA A 450 20.35 -15.10 35.66
CA ALA A 450 19.50 -13.98 36.03
C ALA A 450 20.28 -12.67 36.24
N SER A 451 21.56 -12.75 36.63
CA SER A 451 22.44 -11.58 36.79
C SER A 451 22.67 -10.79 35.48
N TYR A 452 22.45 -11.39 34.31
CA TYR A 452 22.65 -10.74 33.00
C TYR A 452 21.53 -9.76 32.59
N TYR A 453 20.31 -9.95 33.08
CA TYR A 453 19.11 -9.21 32.68
C TYR A 453 18.84 -7.99 33.56
N ASP A 454 18.24 -6.92 33.05
CA ASP A 454 17.96 -5.72 33.85
C ASP A 454 16.67 -5.89 34.69
N TYR A 455 15.71 -6.68 34.19
CA TYR A 455 14.53 -7.13 34.92
C TYR A 455 14.20 -8.59 34.57
N LEU A 456 13.47 -9.27 35.46
CA LEU A 456 13.03 -10.65 35.24
C LEU A 456 11.52 -10.69 34.99
N GLU A 457 11.11 -11.53 34.05
CA GLU A 457 9.72 -11.70 33.62
C GLU A 457 9.08 -12.93 34.27
N ILE A 458 7.82 -12.79 34.66
CA ILE A 458 6.92 -13.88 35.02
C ILE A 458 5.66 -13.80 34.16
N GLN A 459 5.07 -14.94 33.83
CA GLN A 459 3.90 -15.01 32.95
C GLN A 459 2.71 -15.68 33.64
N PRO A 460 1.47 -15.40 33.17
CA PRO A 460 0.28 -16.17 33.52
C PRO A 460 0.51 -17.68 33.40
N LEU A 461 -0.09 -18.45 34.29
CA LEU A 461 0.02 -19.91 34.32
C LEU A 461 -0.51 -20.53 33.02
N THR A 462 -1.59 -19.94 32.49
CA THR A 462 -2.25 -20.36 31.24
C THR A 462 -1.36 -20.23 30.00
N ASN A 463 -0.34 -19.35 30.00
CA ASN A 463 0.65 -19.29 28.92
C ASN A 463 1.46 -20.60 28.86
N ASN A 464 1.75 -21.17 30.04
CA ASN A 464 2.69 -22.27 30.24
C ASN A 464 2.02 -23.62 30.51
N GLN A 465 0.70 -23.72 30.34
CA GLN A 465 -0.07 -24.95 30.56
C GLN A 465 0.46 -26.14 29.73
N PHE A 466 1.08 -25.86 28.58
CA PHE A 466 1.66 -26.90 27.74
C PHE A 466 2.84 -27.63 28.39
N LEU A 467 3.59 -26.98 29.29
CA LEU A 467 4.70 -27.62 30.01
C LEU A 467 4.19 -28.75 30.91
N VAL A 468 2.98 -28.60 31.47
CA VAL A 468 2.30 -29.66 32.23
C VAL A 468 1.84 -30.77 31.29
N ARG A 469 1.26 -30.41 30.15
CA ARG A 469 0.81 -31.38 29.13
C ARG A 469 1.96 -32.23 28.56
N GLU A 470 3.14 -31.65 28.41
CA GLU A 470 4.36 -32.32 27.93
C GLU A 470 5.10 -33.09 29.02
N GLY A 471 4.68 -32.99 30.28
CA GLY A 471 5.32 -33.66 31.42
C GLY A 471 6.65 -33.04 31.85
N LEU A 472 6.97 -31.83 31.40
CA LEU A 472 8.13 -31.05 31.86
C LEU A 472 7.90 -30.45 33.25
N VAL A 473 6.64 -30.20 33.60
CA VAL A 473 6.19 -29.72 34.92
C VAL A 473 5.09 -30.65 35.42
N GLN A 474 5.04 -30.93 36.72
CA GLN A 474 4.12 -31.92 37.28
C GLN A 474 2.65 -31.46 37.24
N ASP A 475 2.39 -30.23 37.65
CA ASP A 475 1.06 -29.67 37.81
C ASP A 475 1.09 -28.12 37.78
N GLU A 476 -0.07 -27.51 38.01
CA GLU A 476 -0.21 -26.05 38.09
C GLU A 476 0.61 -25.43 39.24
N GLU A 477 0.81 -26.15 40.34
CA GLU A 477 1.66 -25.68 41.45
C GLU A 477 3.13 -25.63 41.02
N GLY A 478 3.57 -26.57 40.18
CA GLY A 478 4.86 -26.50 39.49
C GLY A 478 5.03 -25.23 38.67
N LEU A 479 3.99 -24.78 37.94
CA LEU A 479 4.02 -23.52 37.18
C LEU A 479 4.11 -22.30 38.12
N ARG A 480 3.40 -22.31 39.25
CA ARG A 480 3.53 -21.25 40.27
C ARG A 480 4.93 -21.23 40.88
N ASN A 481 5.55 -22.39 41.07
CA ASN A 481 6.91 -22.50 41.62
C ASN A 481 7.98 -21.94 40.67
N ILE A 482 7.79 -22.03 39.35
CA ILE A 482 8.62 -21.32 38.36
C ILE A 482 8.60 -19.82 38.66
N ASN A 483 7.41 -19.22 38.73
CA ASN A 483 7.24 -17.79 39.01
C ASN A 483 7.83 -17.39 40.37
N ARG A 484 7.56 -18.15 41.44
CA ARG A 484 8.14 -17.89 42.77
C ARG A 484 9.66 -18.00 42.79
N THR A 485 10.25 -18.92 42.01
CA THR A 485 11.70 -19.06 41.91
C THR A 485 12.32 -17.85 41.23
N ILE A 486 11.70 -17.35 40.17
CA ILE A 486 12.14 -16.12 39.47
C ILE A 486 12.06 -14.91 40.41
N ILE A 487 10.98 -14.77 41.17
CA ILE A 487 10.83 -13.69 42.17
C ILE A 487 11.96 -13.79 43.22
N ARG A 488 12.25 -14.99 43.73
CA ARG A 488 13.32 -15.20 44.71
C ARG A 488 14.70 -14.81 44.14
N LEU A 489 14.98 -15.19 42.88
CA LEU A 489 16.21 -14.79 42.18
C LEU A 489 16.31 -13.26 42.04
N ALA A 490 15.20 -12.60 41.69
CA ALA A 490 15.17 -11.15 41.56
C ALA A 490 15.43 -10.45 42.90
N ASP A 491 14.76 -10.88 43.97
CA ASP A 491 14.90 -10.32 45.31
C ASP A 491 16.36 -10.44 45.80
N GLU A 492 17.01 -11.59 45.60
CA GLU A 492 18.41 -11.82 46.00
C GLU A 492 19.40 -10.97 45.19
N LEU A 493 19.10 -10.71 43.92
CA LEU A 493 19.94 -9.89 43.03
C LEU A 493 19.61 -8.38 43.12
N GLY A 494 18.58 -7.99 43.88
CA GLY A 494 18.10 -6.60 43.93
C GLY A 494 17.49 -6.11 42.61
N LYS A 495 16.86 -6.99 41.84
CA LYS A 495 16.26 -6.70 40.53
C LYS A 495 14.74 -6.65 40.60
N MET A 496 14.12 -5.99 39.62
CA MET A 496 12.66 -5.96 39.50
C MET A 496 12.14 -7.25 38.85
N THR A 497 11.04 -7.77 39.39
CA THR A 497 10.20 -8.76 38.70
C THR A 497 8.99 -8.07 38.09
N VAL A 498 8.68 -8.41 36.84
CA VAL A 498 7.60 -7.82 36.04
C VAL A 498 6.70 -8.94 35.51
N ALA A 499 5.40 -8.80 35.70
CA ALA A 499 4.42 -9.69 35.08
C ALA A 499 4.05 -9.21 33.66
N THR A 500 4.27 -10.06 32.65
CA THR A 500 4.01 -9.75 31.24
C THR A 500 3.03 -10.75 30.63
N CYS A 501 2.23 -10.32 29.65
CA CYS A 501 1.25 -11.22 29.00
C CYS A 501 1.84 -12.08 27.88
N ASP A 502 2.88 -11.59 27.21
CA ASP A 502 3.35 -12.17 25.94
C ASP A 502 2.18 -12.27 24.92
N ALA A 503 1.52 -11.12 24.76
CA ALA A 503 0.24 -11.05 24.05
C ALA A 503 0.43 -11.17 22.54
N HIS A 504 -0.28 -12.11 21.92
CA HIS A 504 -0.28 -12.36 20.47
C HIS A 504 -1.62 -12.02 19.81
N PHE A 505 -2.68 -11.88 20.60
CA PHE A 505 -4.01 -11.51 20.12
C PHE A 505 -4.76 -10.66 21.16
N LEU A 506 -5.81 -9.95 20.74
CA LEU A 506 -6.44 -8.95 21.61
C LEU A 506 -7.40 -9.59 22.60
N ASN A 507 -8.26 -10.48 22.12
CA ASN A 507 -9.32 -11.11 22.92
C ASN A 507 -9.15 -12.63 22.96
N PRO A 508 -9.62 -13.31 24.03
CA PRO A 508 -9.54 -14.77 24.15
C PRO A 508 -10.11 -15.53 22.93
N GLU A 509 -11.17 -15.02 22.31
CA GLU A 509 -11.80 -15.61 21.13
C GLU A 509 -10.96 -15.55 19.84
N ASP A 510 -9.99 -14.63 19.75
CA ASP A 510 -9.13 -14.47 18.56
C ASP A 510 -8.10 -15.60 18.40
N LYS A 511 -7.99 -16.46 19.44
CA LYS A 511 -7.16 -17.68 19.49
C LYS A 511 -7.36 -18.60 18.27
N ILE A 512 -8.57 -18.63 17.71
CA ILE A 512 -8.89 -19.45 16.53
C ILE A 512 -8.08 -19.03 15.30
N TYR A 513 -7.83 -17.74 15.09
CA TYR A 513 -7.10 -17.28 13.91
C TYR A 513 -5.62 -17.65 14.00
N ARG A 514 -5.02 -17.58 15.20
CA ARG A 514 -3.64 -18.03 15.42
C ARG A 514 -3.50 -19.52 15.20
N GLU A 515 -4.47 -20.31 15.68
CA GLU A 515 -4.52 -21.74 15.39
C GLU A 515 -4.53 -22.04 13.87
N ILE A 516 -5.33 -21.31 13.09
CA ILE A 516 -5.39 -21.46 11.64
C ILE A 516 -4.02 -21.17 11.01
N LEU A 517 -3.37 -20.07 11.40
CA LEU A 517 -2.04 -19.70 10.89
C LEU A 517 -0.97 -20.75 11.26
N MET A 518 -0.98 -21.25 12.50
CA MET A 518 -0.05 -22.29 12.97
C MET A 518 -0.27 -23.62 12.25
N THR A 519 -1.51 -23.97 11.96
CA THR A 519 -1.84 -25.15 11.13
C THR A 519 -1.32 -24.97 9.71
N GLY A 520 -1.46 -23.77 9.12
CA GLY A 520 -0.90 -23.41 7.82
C GLY A 520 0.63 -23.55 7.75
N LYS A 521 1.33 -23.27 8.86
CA LYS A 521 2.77 -23.49 9.05
C LYS A 521 3.17 -24.95 9.26
N GLY A 522 2.22 -25.84 9.53
CA GLY A 522 2.46 -27.27 9.74
C GLY A 522 2.73 -27.67 11.20
N PHE A 523 2.35 -26.85 12.18
CA PHE A 523 2.41 -27.23 13.59
C PHE A 523 1.37 -28.33 13.90
N LYS A 524 1.81 -29.44 14.48
CA LYS A 524 0.96 -30.61 14.75
C LYS A 524 0.02 -30.43 15.93
N ASP A 525 0.39 -29.58 16.87
CA ASP A 525 -0.31 -29.29 18.11
C ASP A 525 -1.02 -27.93 18.07
N ALA A 526 -1.22 -27.36 16.87
CA ALA A 526 -1.83 -26.05 16.68
C ALA A 526 -3.19 -25.90 17.39
N GLN A 527 -3.96 -26.98 17.54
CA GLN A 527 -5.24 -27.00 18.26
C GLN A 527 -5.14 -26.67 19.76
N TYR A 528 -3.96 -26.82 20.37
CA TYR A 528 -3.73 -26.57 21.80
C TYR A 528 -3.02 -25.23 22.02
N GLN A 529 -3.56 -24.17 21.43
CA GLN A 529 -3.03 -22.82 21.62
C GLN A 529 -3.01 -22.42 23.11
N PRO A 530 -1.96 -21.75 23.60
CA PRO A 530 -1.97 -21.07 24.89
C PRO A 530 -2.84 -19.81 24.87
N ASP A 531 -3.23 -19.32 26.05
CA ASP A 531 -4.07 -18.12 26.20
C ASP A 531 -3.22 -16.84 26.18
N LEU A 532 -2.68 -16.50 25.01
CA LEU A 532 -1.82 -15.34 24.77
C LEU A 532 -2.60 -14.08 24.37
N TYR A 533 -3.68 -13.78 25.08
CA TYR A 533 -4.45 -12.55 24.84
C TYR A 533 -3.94 -11.39 25.69
N PHE A 534 -4.15 -10.16 25.22
CA PHE A 534 -3.78 -8.96 25.96
C PHE A 534 -4.72 -8.78 27.17
N ARG A 535 -4.27 -9.12 28.38
CA ARG A 535 -5.07 -9.05 29.63
C ARG A 535 -5.27 -7.61 30.13
N THR A 536 -6.33 -7.35 30.90
CA THR A 536 -6.49 -6.08 31.66
C THR A 536 -5.66 -6.11 32.95
N THR A 537 -5.55 -4.98 33.64
CA THR A 537 -4.90 -4.89 34.95
C THR A 537 -5.57 -5.82 35.96
N ASP A 538 -6.90 -5.79 36.02
CA ASP A 538 -7.70 -6.59 36.97
C ASP A 538 -7.56 -8.09 36.72
N GLU A 539 -7.57 -8.53 35.45
CA GLU A 539 -7.36 -9.93 35.09
C GLU A 539 -5.96 -10.42 35.52
N MET A 540 -4.93 -9.59 35.41
CA MET A 540 -3.59 -9.97 35.82
C MET A 540 -3.38 -9.94 37.32
N LEU A 541 -3.99 -9.01 38.06
CA LEU A 541 -4.00 -9.08 39.52
C LEU A 541 -4.66 -10.37 40.01
N GLN A 542 -5.75 -10.79 39.36
CA GLN A 542 -6.42 -12.05 39.67
C GLN A 542 -5.53 -13.26 39.37
N GLU A 543 -4.87 -13.27 38.21
CA GLU A 543 -3.94 -14.34 37.80
C GLU A 543 -2.79 -14.53 38.80
N PHE A 544 -2.22 -13.42 39.30
CA PHE A 544 -1.08 -13.44 40.23
C PHE A 544 -1.46 -13.38 41.72
N SER A 545 -2.75 -13.52 42.04
CA SER A 545 -3.27 -13.42 43.42
C SER A 545 -2.64 -14.42 44.41
N TYR A 546 -2.12 -15.55 43.92
CA TYR A 546 -1.42 -16.56 44.73
C TYR A 546 -0.08 -16.08 45.33
N LEU A 547 0.43 -14.93 44.91
CA LEU A 547 1.63 -14.29 45.48
C LEU A 547 1.31 -13.41 46.71
N GLY A 548 0.03 -13.16 46.98
CA GLY A 548 -0.43 -12.14 47.94
C GLY A 548 -0.63 -10.78 47.28
N GLU A 549 -1.53 -9.97 47.85
CA GLU A 549 -2.00 -8.71 47.25
C GLU A 549 -0.86 -7.72 46.97
N ASP A 550 0.01 -7.48 47.96
CA ASP A 550 1.13 -6.53 47.81
C ASP A 550 2.09 -6.94 46.70
N ARG A 551 2.48 -8.22 46.68
CA ARG A 551 3.42 -8.73 45.69
C ARG A 551 2.80 -8.79 44.29
N ALA A 552 1.53 -9.15 44.18
CA ALA A 552 0.80 -9.12 42.91
C ALA A 552 0.72 -7.69 42.36
N ARG A 553 0.38 -6.69 43.19
CA ARG A 553 0.39 -5.28 42.78
C ARG A 553 1.79 -4.79 42.40
N GLU A 554 2.82 -5.23 43.12
CA GLU A 554 4.20 -4.87 42.81
C GLU A 554 4.61 -5.32 41.41
N VAL A 555 4.42 -6.61 41.08
CA VAL A 555 4.87 -7.19 39.80
C VAL A 555 3.95 -6.84 38.62
N VAL A 556 2.64 -6.63 38.86
CA VAL A 556 1.66 -6.32 37.81
C VAL A 556 1.57 -4.82 37.51
N ILE A 557 1.77 -3.95 38.50
CA ILE A 557 1.56 -2.49 38.33
C ILE A 557 2.84 -1.73 38.59
N THR A 558 3.41 -1.84 39.79
CA THR A 558 4.48 -0.93 40.25
C THR A 558 5.77 -1.08 39.45
N ASN A 559 6.27 -2.30 39.28
CA ASN A 559 7.52 -2.56 38.58
C ASN A 559 7.45 -2.30 37.07
N PRO A 560 6.38 -2.71 36.34
CA PRO A 560 6.22 -2.33 34.93
C PRO A 560 6.17 -0.81 34.72
N ASN A 561 5.47 -0.07 35.59
CA ASN A 561 5.44 1.39 35.53
C ASN A 561 6.82 2.01 35.82
N LYS A 562 7.60 1.47 36.77
CA LYS A 562 9.00 1.91 37.00
C LYS A 562 9.87 1.70 35.77
N ILE A 563 9.74 0.59 35.06
CA ILE A 563 10.47 0.37 33.80
C ILE A 563 10.05 1.40 32.76
N ASN A 564 8.75 1.67 32.62
CA ASN A 564 8.26 2.73 31.74
C ASN A 564 8.85 4.11 32.08
N ASP A 565 8.98 4.45 33.36
CA ASP A 565 9.56 5.72 33.82
C ASP A 565 11.05 5.86 33.48
N MET A 566 11.75 4.74 33.27
CA MET A 566 13.16 4.74 32.84
C MET A 566 13.34 5.03 31.34
N ILE A 567 12.25 5.00 30.55
CA ILE A 567 12.28 5.06 29.09
C ILE A 567 11.84 6.44 28.61
N ASP A 568 12.68 7.07 27.78
CA ASP A 568 12.44 8.39 27.20
C ASP A 568 11.38 8.34 26.09
N HIS A 569 10.80 9.50 25.75
CA HIS A 569 10.04 9.64 24.51
C HIS A 569 10.98 9.67 23.31
N VAL A 570 11.03 8.57 22.56
CA VAL A 570 11.91 8.40 21.39
C VAL A 570 11.13 8.46 20.07
N ARG A 571 11.85 8.74 18.98
CA ARG A 571 11.30 8.70 17.61
C ARG A 571 12.04 7.65 16.77
N PRO A 572 11.43 6.48 16.55
CA PRO A 572 11.99 5.45 15.66
C PRO A 572 12.36 5.94 14.27
N VAL A 573 11.52 6.80 13.69
CA VAL A 573 11.72 7.39 12.37
C VAL A 573 11.95 8.88 12.53
N PRO A 574 13.02 9.46 11.94
CA PRO A 574 13.31 10.89 12.01
C PRO A 574 12.14 11.78 11.55
N LYS A 575 12.24 13.09 11.82
CA LYS A 575 11.29 14.07 11.28
C LYS A 575 11.24 14.00 9.75
N GLU A 576 10.12 14.43 9.19
CA GLU A 576 9.88 14.55 7.75
C GLU A 576 10.65 15.74 7.19
N THR A 577 11.96 15.55 7.11
CA THR A 577 12.89 16.43 6.42
C THR A 577 13.65 15.56 5.43
N LEU A 578 13.69 15.97 4.17
CA LEU A 578 14.39 15.22 3.13
C LEU A 578 15.91 15.38 3.29
N TYR A 579 16.62 14.27 3.44
CA TYR A 579 18.07 14.21 3.55
C TYR A 579 18.68 13.91 2.18
N PHE A 580 19.28 14.93 1.56
CA PHE A 580 19.85 14.82 0.22
C PHE A 580 21.25 14.19 0.22
N PRO A 581 21.56 13.33 -0.77
CA PRO A 581 22.95 12.95 -1.03
C PRO A 581 23.73 14.16 -1.52
N GLN A 582 24.98 14.30 -1.10
CA GLN A 582 25.85 15.40 -1.54
C GLN A 582 26.86 14.93 -2.59
N ILE A 583 26.91 15.63 -3.72
CA ILE A 583 27.95 15.50 -4.75
C ILE A 583 28.49 16.90 -5.02
N ALA A 584 29.76 17.15 -4.70
CA ALA A 584 30.36 18.47 -4.87
C ALA A 584 30.32 18.91 -6.34
N GLY A 585 29.83 20.14 -6.59
CA GLY A 585 29.77 20.75 -7.93
C GLY A 585 28.69 20.18 -8.86
N SER A 586 27.80 19.29 -8.39
CA SER A 586 26.80 18.65 -9.27
C SER A 586 25.80 19.64 -9.86
N SER A 587 25.38 20.62 -9.06
CA SER A 587 24.38 21.63 -9.44
C SER A 587 24.92 22.58 -10.52
N GLU A 588 26.16 23.06 -10.35
CA GLU A 588 26.85 23.92 -11.31
C GLU A 588 27.13 23.16 -12.62
N ALA A 589 27.56 21.89 -12.51
CA ALA A 589 27.81 21.04 -13.67
C ALA A 589 26.52 20.77 -14.47
N LEU A 590 25.41 20.48 -13.78
CA LEU A 590 24.09 20.31 -14.41
C LEU A 590 23.67 21.59 -15.15
N LYS A 591 23.74 22.74 -14.47
CA LYS A 591 23.36 24.03 -15.07
C LYS A 591 24.17 24.31 -16.32
N LYS A 592 25.50 24.18 -16.25
CA LYS A 592 26.38 24.38 -17.41
C LYS A 592 26.00 23.47 -18.58
N MET A 593 25.83 22.17 -18.32
CA MET A 593 25.50 21.19 -19.36
C MET A 593 24.19 21.52 -20.08
N CYS A 594 23.15 21.88 -19.33
CA CYS A 594 21.85 22.19 -19.94
C CYS A 594 21.90 23.45 -20.80
N TYR A 595 22.59 24.50 -20.34
CA TYR A 595 22.74 25.73 -21.12
C TYR A 595 23.61 25.52 -22.37
N ASP A 596 24.73 24.79 -22.26
CA ASP A 596 25.57 24.44 -23.40
C ASP A 596 24.75 23.70 -24.48
N LYS A 597 23.94 22.71 -24.06
CA LYS A 597 23.07 21.95 -24.97
C LYS A 597 21.93 22.78 -25.55
N ALA A 598 21.32 23.65 -24.75
CA ALA A 598 20.28 24.56 -25.22
C ALA A 598 20.83 25.50 -26.30
N HIS A 599 22.05 26.06 -26.11
CA HIS A 599 22.71 26.88 -27.11
C HIS A 599 23.05 26.11 -28.39
N GLU A 600 23.44 24.84 -28.28
CA GLU A 600 23.67 23.96 -29.44
C GLU A 600 22.41 23.80 -30.29
N ILE A 601 21.24 23.66 -29.65
CA ILE A 601 19.97 23.38 -30.34
C ILE A 601 19.26 24.66 -30.82
N TYR A 602 19.17 25.68 -29.94
CA TYR A 602 18.34 26.87 -30.14
C TYR A 602 19.14 28.14 -30.45
N GLY A 603 20.47 28.08 -30.44
CA GLY A 603 21.37 29.19 -30.74
C GLY A 603 21.76 30.03 -29.52
N ASP A 604 22.73 30.93 -29.72
CA ASP A 604 23.21 31.88 -28.71
C ASP A 604 23.11 33.32 -29.30
N PRO A 605 22.26 34.20 -28.73
CA PRO A 605 21.47 34.02 -27.51
C PRO A 605 20.25 33.10 -27.70
N LEU A 606 19.79 32.49 -26.60
CA LEU A 606 18.59 31.66 -26.60
C LEU A 606 17.34 32.46 -26.95
N PRO A 607 16.34 31.85 -27.63
CA PRO A 607 15.00 32.41 -27.73
C PRO A 607 14.41 32.64 -26.33
N GLN A 608 13.69 33.76 -26.15
CA GLN A 608 13.16 34.16 -24.84
C GLN A 608 12.35 33.04 -24.14
N ILE A 609 11.52 32.31 -24.89
CA ILE A 609 10.72 31.17 -24.37
C ILE A 609 11.60 30.08 -23.74
N VAL A 610 12.78 29.84 -24.32
CA VAL A 610 13.73 28.82 -23.84
C VAL A 610 14.50 29.32 -22.62
N GLU A 611 14.97 30.57 -22.66
CA GLU A 611 15.68 31.21 -21.54
C GLU A 611 14.80 31.32 -20.30
N ASP A 612 13.55 31.79 -20.46
CA ASP A 612 12.58 31.93 -19.38
C ASP A 612 12.30 30.57 -18.74
N ARG A 613 12.12 29.53 -19.56
CA ARG A 613 11.84 28.18 -19.08
C ARG A 613 13.03 27.60 -18.29
N LEU A 614 14.25 27.74 -18.79
CA LEU A 614 15.44 27.27 -18.06
C LEU A 614 15.63 28.03 -16.74
N THR A 615 15.41 29.34 -16.75
CA THR A 615 15.54 30.19 -15.57
C THR A 615 14.52 29.82 -14.49
N GLU A 616 13.26 29.64 -14.87
CA GLU A 616 12.18 29.18 -13.98
C GLU A 616 12.53 27.83 -13.35
N GLU A 617 12.87 26.84 -14.19
CA GLU A 617 13.14 25.48 -13.73
C GLU A 617 14.39 25.40 -12.85
N PHE A 618 15.50 26.04 -13.22
CA PHE A 618 16.71 26.04 -12.39
C PHE A 618 16.52 26.75 -11.06
N THR A 619 15.73 27.82 -11.02
CA THR A 619 15.43 28.51 -9.76
C THR A 619 14.73 27.57 -8.79
N SER A 620 13.75 26.80 -9.26
CA SER A 620 13.07 25.79 -8.44
C SER A 620 13.98 24.60 -8.11
N ILE A 621 14.57 23.94 -9.12
CA ILE A 621 15.37 22.72 -8.94
C ILE A 621 16.57 22.96 -7.99
N LEU A 622 17.27 24.08 -8.15
CA LEU A 622 18.42 24.39 -7.30
C LEU A 622 18.00 24.97 -5.95
N GLY A 623 16.94 25.79 -5.92
CA GLY A 623 16.39 26.38 -4.69
C GLY A 623 15.95 25.34 -3.67
N HIS A 624 15.43 24.19 -4.12
CA HIS A 624 14.99 23.09 -3.26
C HIS A 624 16.02 21.93 -3.13
N GLY A 625 17.23 22.08 -3.66
CA GLY A 625 18.30 21.08 -3.52
C GLY A 625 18.19 19.85 -4.45
N PHE A 626 17.29 19.85 -5.42
CA PHE A 626 17.06 18.72 -6.35
C PHE A 626 18.11 18.60 -7.48
N GLY A 627 19.01 19.57 -7.63
CA GLY A 627 20.05 19.56 -8.67
C GLY A 627 20.92 18.30 -8.66
N VAL A 628 21.21 17.76 -7.47
CA VAL A 628 21.97 16.51 -7.34
C VAL A 628 21.21 15.32 -7.96
N LEU A 629 19.88 15.25 -7.80
CA LEU A 629 19.05 14.15 -8.31
C LEU A 629 19.04 14.12 -9.84
N TYR A 630 18.89 15.28 -10.46
CA TYR A 630 18.98 15.42 -11.91
C TYR A 630 20.34 14.97 -12.42
N TYR A 631 21.42 15.39 -11.76
CA TYR A 631 22.76 15.02 -12.16
C TYR A 631 23.03 13.50 -12.03
N ILE A 632 22.48 12.87 -11.00
CA ILE A 632 22.53 11.41 -10.80
C ILE A 632 21.75 10.70 -11.91
N ALA A 633 20.52 11.13 -12.17
CA ALA A 633 19.67 10.56 -13.22
C ALA A 633 20.34 10.67 -14.59
N HIS A 634 20.94 11.83 -14.91
CA HIS A 634 21.74 12.01 -16.12
C HIS A 634 22.87 10.98 -16.22
N LYS A 635 23.64 10.77 -15.14
CA LYS A 635 24.72 9.78 -15.13
C LYS A 635 24.22 8.36 -15.37
N LEU A 636 23.10 7.98 -14.77
CA LEU A 636 22.50 6.66 -14.95
C LEU A 636 22.04 6.44 -16.39
N VAL A 637 21.33 7.42 -16.97
CA VAL A 637 20.85 7.35 -18.36
C VAL A 637 22.01 7.32 -19.34
N LYS A 638 22.99 8.21 -19.16
CA LYS A 638 24.19 8.27 -19.99
C LYS A 638 24.97 6.95 -19.97
N HIS A 639 25.20 6.38 -18.79
CA HIS A 639 25.91 5.11 -18.67
C HIS A 639 25.18 3.95 -19.39
N SER A 640 23.85 3.89 -19.31
CA SER A 640 23.04 2.92 -20.06
C SER A 640 23.13 3.14 -21.57
N ASN A 641 22.99 4.39 -22.02
CA ASN A 641 23.05 4.74 -23.44
C ASN A 641 24.44 4.48 -24.04
N ASP A 642 25.52 4.78 -23.30
CA ASP A 642 26.91 4.51 -23.71
C ASP A 642 27.18 3.00 -23.84
N ASP A 643 26.53 2.17 -23.02
CA ASP A 643 26.53 0.71 -23.13
C ASP A 643 25.58 0.18 -24.23
N GLY A 644 24.87 1.07 -24.94
CA GLY A 644 23.98 0.73 -26.05
C GLY A 644 22.53 0.40 -25.67
N TYR A 645 22.13 0.60 -24.42
CA TYR A 645 20.76 0.38 -23.95
C TYR A 645 20.03 1.71 -23.77
N LEU A 646 19.10 2.00 -24.68
CA LEU A 646 18.24 3.18 -24.59
C LEU A 646 17.40 3.15 -23.31
N VAL A 647 17.39 4.23 -22.53
CA VAL A 647 16.49 4.36 -21.38
C VAL A 647 15.19 5.00 -21.80
N GLY A 648 14.07 4.37 -21.47
CA GLY A 648 12.74 4.94 -21.66
C GLY A 648 12.41 5.97 -20.57
N SER A 649 11.92 7.14 -20.97
CA SER A 649 11.37 8.13 -20.04
C SER A 649 10.11 7.60 -19.35
N ARG A 650 9.91 7.94 -18.07
CA ARG A 650 8.69 7.59 -17.34
C ARG A 650 8.28 8.70 -16.37
N GLY A 651 6.98 8.75 -16.10
CA GLY A 651 6.42 9.57 -15.03
C GLY A 651 6.38 11.05 -15.39
N SER A 652 6.52 11.91 -14.38
CA SER A 652 6.43 13.37 -14.56
C SER A 652 7.75 14.06 -14.91
N VAL A 653 8.89 13.36 -14.93
CA VAL A 653 10.18 13.99 -15.23
C VAL A 653 10.23 14.59 -16.64
N GLY A 654 9.46 14.04 -17.58
CA GLY A 654 9.27 14.61 -18.93
C GLY A 654 8.54 15.95 -18.97
N SER A 655 8.06 16.45 -17.83
CA SER A 655 7.53 17.81 -17.69
C SER A 655 8.63 18.87 -17.49
N SER A 656 9.89 18.47 -17.24
CA SER A 656 11.03 19.38 -17.05
C SER A 656 11.85 19.51 -18.33
N PHE A 657 12.08 20.75 -18.76
CA PHE A 657 12.96 21.08 -19.88
C PHE A 657 14.43 20.93 -19.48
N VAL A 658 14.78 21.17 -18.22
CA VAL A 658 16.11 20.85 -17.67
C VAL A 658 16.39 19.35 -17.79
N ALA A 659 15.39 18.48 -17.56
CA ALA A 659 15.52 17.04 -17.78
C ALA A 659 15.77 16.70 -19.26
N THR A 660 15.11 17.39 -20.19
CA THR A 660 15.36 17.24 -21.64
C THR A 660 16.79 17.65 -21.99
N MET A 661 17.26 18.81 -21.50
CA MET A 661 18.60 19.34 -21.81
C MET A 661 19.73 18.58 -21.09
N SER A 662 19.41 17.76 -20.10
CA SER A 662 20.35 16.87 -19.42
C SER A 662 20.22 15.40 -19.86
N ASP A 663 19.51 15.10 -20.97
CA ASP A 663 19.35 13.73 -21.49
C ASP A 663 18.72 12.73 -20.52
N ILE A 664 18.00 13.20 -19.51
CA ILE A 664 17.24 12.34 -18.60
C ILE A 664 15.99 11.83 -19.30
N THR A 665 15.41 12.63 -20.20
CA THR A 665 14.17 12.32 -20.91
C THR A 665 14.22 12.79 -22.37
N GLU A 666 13.65 12.00 -23.28
CA GLU A 666 13.47 12.39 -24.68
C GLU A 666 12.26 13.34 -24.90
N VAL A 667 11.37 13.45 -23.90
CA VAL A 667 10.19 14.32 -23.99
C VAL A 667 10.60 15.78 -23.86
N ASN A 668 10.23 16.61 -24.84
CA ASN A 668 10.43 18.06 -24.79
C ASN A 668 9.13 18.77 -24.37
N PRO A 669 9.08 19.39 -23.17
CA PRO A 669 7.86 19.98 -22.65
C PRO A 669 7.53 21.37 -23.20
N LEU A 670 8.39 21.97 -24.04
CA LEU A 670 8.13 23.28 -24.63
C LEU A 670 6.86 23.26 -25.52
N PRO A 671 6.28 24.44 -25.84
CA PRO A 671 5.22 24.54 -26.85
C PRO A 671 5.66 23.94 -28.19
N PRO A 672 4.72 23.49 -29.06
CA PRO A 672 5.04 23.01 -30.40
C PRO A 672 5.92 23.99 -31.15
N HIS A 673 7.00 23.52 -31.77
CA HIS A 673 7.95 24.37 -32.46
C HIS A 673 8.74 23.66 -33.56
N TYR A 674 9.24 24.47 -34.49
CA TYR A 674 10.31 24.08 -35.40
C TYR A 674 11.66 24.49 -34.85
N VAL A 675 12.70 23.70 -35.16
CA VAL A 675 14.10 24.06 -34.96
C VAL A 675 14.96 23.60 -36.13
N CYS A 676 15.82 24.48 -36.64
CA CYS A 676 16.73 24.18 -37.72
C CYS A 676 18.03 23.55 -37.18
N PRO A 677 18.41 22.34 -37.62
CA PRO A 677 19.64 21.70 -37.14
C PRO A 677 20.93 22.36 -37.65
N GLU A 678 20.86 23.22 -38.68
CA GLU A 678 22.05 23.85 -39.28
C GLU A 678 22.27 25.29 -38.80
N CYS A 679 21.23 26.12 -38.83
CA CYS A 679 21.33 27.54 -38.49
C CYS A 679 20.58 27.95 -37.22
N GLN A 680 20.07 26.98 -36.46
CA GLN A 680 19.44 27.15 -35.15
C GLN A 680 18.20 28.06 -35.14
N TYR A 681 17.63 28.37 -36.32
CA TYR A 681 16.35 29.08 -36.41
C TYR A 681 15.24 28.29 -35.75
N SER A 682 14.47 28.94 -34.86
CA SER A 682 13.31 28.35 -34.19
C SER A 682 12.03 29.17 -34.38
N GLU A 683 10.89 28.50 -34.43
CA GLU A 683 9.54 29.09 -34.56
C GLU A 683 8.58 28.35 -33.62
N PHE A 684 7.97 29.05 -32.65
CA PHE A 684 7.12 28.47 -31.60
C PHE A 684 5.64 28.81 -31.79
N PHE A 685 4.75 27.88 -31.42
CA PHE A 685 3.30 28.02 -31.48
C PHE A 685 2.71 27.90 -30.06
N THR A 686 2.13 28.98 -29.53
CA THR A 686 1.72 29.09 -28.11
C THR A 686 0.22 29.24 -27.90
N HIS A 687 -0.57 29.35 -28.97
CA HIS A 687 -2.01 29.62 -28.89
C HIS A 687 -2.87 28.37 -29.09
N GLY A 688 -2.28 27.18 -28.92
CA GLY A 688 -2.98 25.90 -29.06
C GLY A 688 -3.32 25.54 -30.50
N GLU A 689 -2.60 26.09 -31.48
CA GLU A 689 -2.82 25.82 -32.91
C GLU A 689 -2.59 24.34 -33.27
N TYR A 690 -1.70 23.68 -32.54
CA TYR A 690 -1.34 22.26 -32.71
C TYR A 690 -1.37 21.54 -31.38
N GLY A 691 -1.76 20.25 -31.39
CA GLY A 691 -1.79 19.41 -30.19
C GLY A 691 -0.39 19.08 -29.65
N GLY A 692 0.60 19.03 -30.54
CA GLY A 692 2.00 18.74 -30.24
C GLY A 692 2.89 18.99 -31.46
N GLY A 693 4.19 19.10 -31.25
CA GLY A 693 5.16 19.42 -32.28
C GLY A 693 5.27 18.36 -33.38
N PHE A 694 5.09 17.08 -33.04
CA PHE A 694 5.10 16.00 -34.04
C PHE A 694 3.90 16.05 -34.99
N ASP A 695 2.87 16.83 -34.70
CA ASP A 695 1.74 17.05 -35.61
C ASP A 695 2.00 18.16 -36.64
N LEU A 696 3.13 18.88 -36.52
CA LEU A 696 3.49 19.94 -37.46
C LEU A 696 3.81 19.33 -38.85
N PRO A 697 3.38 19.99 -39.94
CA PRO A 697 3.74 19.55 -41.29
C PRO A 697 5.24 19.72 -41.55
N ASP A 698 5.80 18.98 -42.50
CA ASP A 698 7.19 19.20 -42.89
C ASP A 698 7.37 20.60 -43.51
N LYS A 699 8.44 21.30 -43.08
CA LYS A 699 8.74 22.67 -43.49
C LYS A 699 10.24 22.84 -43.67
N LYS A 700 10.64 23.57 -44.72
CA LYS A 700 12.03 23.98 -44.94
C LYS A 700 12.35 25.25 -44.14
N CYS A 701 13.59 25.35 -43.67
CA CYS A 701 14.06 26.48 -42.90
C CYS A 701 14.04 27.76 -43.77
N PRO A 702 13.36 28.84 -43.33
CA PRO A 702 13.29 30.07 -44.10
C PRO A 702 14.63 30.81 -44.16
N LYS A 703 15.62 30.46 -43.31
CA LYS A 703 16.95 31.09 -43.28
C LYS A 703 18.01 30.38 -44.12
N CYS A 704 18.06 29.04 -44.09
CA CYS A 704 19.12 28.27 -44.76
C CYS A 704 18.61 27.20 -45.74
N GLY A 705 17.30 26.95 -45.80
CA GLY A 705 16.71 25.93 -46.69
C GLY A 705 16.82 24.48 -46.20
N ALA A 706 17.47 24.20 -45.07
CA ALA A 706 17.53 22.86 -44.47
C ALA A 706 16.14 22.38 -43.99
N ASP A 707 15.96 21.06 -43.81
CA ASP A 707 14.75 20.51 -43.21
C ASP A 707 14.63 20.91 -41.73
N LEU A 708 13.47 21.46 -41.34
CA LEU A 708 13.22 21.80 -39.95
C LEU A 708 12.85 20.55 -39.16
N LYS A 709 13.43 20.40 -37.97
CA LYS A 709 12.98 19.42 -36.98
C LYS A 709 11.77 19.97 -36.24
N LYS A 710 10.95 19.05 -35.74
CA LYS A 710 9.65 19.33 -35.09
C LYS A 710 9.68 18.78 -33.67
N ASN A 711 9.27 19.57 -32.67
CA ASN A 711 9.24 19.09 -31.28
C ASN A 711 8.31 19.95 -30.38
N GLY A 712 8.13 19.55 -29.12
CA GLY A 712 7.39 20.29 -28.10
C GLY A 712 5.98 19.75 -27.86
N HIS A 713 5.65 19.40 -26.62
CA HIS A 713 4.37 18.78 -26.23
C HIS A 713 3.51 19.63 -25.28
N ASN A 714 3.92 20.89 -25.05
CA ASN A 714 3.23 21.86 -24.21
C ASN A 714 2.87 21.31 -22.81
N ILE A 715 3.89 20.91 -22.06
CA ILE A 715 3.75 20.28 -20.74
C ILE A 715 4.24 21.28 -19.66
N PRO A 716 3.39 21.66 -18.70
CA PRO A 716 3.79 22.59 -17.63
C PRO A 716 4.80 21.97 -16.66
N PHE A 717 5.80 22.75 -16.23
CA PHE A 717 6.81 22.29 -15.26
C PHE A 717 6.21 21.99 -13.88
N ALA A 718 5.19 22.75 -13.46
CA ALA A 718 4.53 22.58 -12.16
C ALA A 718 3.94 21.17 -11.93
N ILE A 719 3.72 20.40 -13.01
CA ILE A 719 3.31 18.99 -12.95
C ILE A 719 4.35 18.12 -12.21
N PHE A 720 5.63 18.50 -12.31
CA PHE A 720 6.75 17.82 -11.69
C PHE A 720 6.97 18.25 -10.25
N LEU A 721 7.20 19.54 -9.99
CA LEU A 721 7.63 20.08 -8.68
C LEU A 721 6.59 20.95 -7.96
N GLY A 722 5.40 21.15 -8.53
CA GLY A 722 4.49 22.18 -8.05
C GLY A 722 4.97 23.59 -8.44
N PHE A 723 4.31 24.62 -7.91
CA PHE A 723 4.70 26.02 -8.14
C PHE A 723 5.73 26.51 -7.12
N ASP A 724 5.61 26.03 -5.87
CA ASP A 724 6.39 26.50 -4.73
C ASP A 724 7.48 25.46 -4.32
N GLY A 725 7.69 24.42 -5.15
CA GLY A 725 8.55 23.28 -4.82
C GLY A 725 8.04 22.45 -3.64
N ASP A 726 6.74 22.51 -3.37
CA ASP A 726 6.04 21.82 -2.28
C ASP A 726 5.95 20.29 -2.51
N LYS A 727 6.44 19.81 -3.66
CA LYS A 727 6.43 18.40 -4.04
C LYS A 727 7.85 17.86 -4.17
N VAL A 728 8.16 16.78 -3.44
CA VAL A 728 9.37 15.99 -3.65
C VAL A 728 9.25 15.24 -4.99
N PRO A 729 10.22 15.37 -5.91
CA PRO A 729 10.17 14.72 -7.21
C PRO A 729 10.65 13.27 -7.14
N ASP A 730 9.89 12.36 -7.75
CA ASP A 730 10.35 11.03 -8.11
C ASP A 730 10.88 11.06 -9.55
N ILE A 731 12.12 10.59 -9.77
CA ILE A 731 12.69 10.41 -11.10
C ILE A 731 12.56 8.94 -11.50
N ASP A 732 11.58 8.66 -12.36
CA ASP A 732 11.29 7.33 -12.88
C ASP A 732 12.04 7.08 -14.20
N LEU A 733 12.82 6.01 -14.26
CA LEU A 733 13.59 5.63 -15.44
C LEU A 733 13.32 4.17 -15.81
N ASN A 734 12.88 3.92 -17.04
CA ASN A 734 12.66 2.58 -17.56
C ASN A 734 13.94 2.08 -18.26
N PHE A 735 14.71 1.24 -17.57
CA PHE A 735 15.85 0.52 -18.13
C PHE A 735 15.39 -0.79 -18.77
N SER A 736 16.20 -1.32 -19.69
CA SER A 736 16.02 -2.70 -20.16
C SER A 736 16.06 -3.67 -18.97
N GLY A 737 15.20 -4.70 -18.99
CA GLY A 737 15.25 -5.77 -18.00
C GLY A 737 16.61 -6.48 -17.94
N GLU A 738 17.33 -6.58 -19.07
CA GLU A 738 18.69 -7.13 -19.13
C GLU A 738 19.72 -6.20 -18.45
N TYR A 739 19.54 -4.88 -18.58
CA TYR A 739 20.47 -3.87 -18.07
C TYR A 739 20.20 -3.44 -16.63
N HIS A 740 18.96 -3.61 -16.17
CA HIS A 740 18.48 -3.18 -14.86
C HIS A 740 19.43 -3.58 -13.70
N PRO A 741 19.95 -4.82 -13.58
CA PRO A 741 20.92 -5.15 -12.53
C PRO A 741 22.23 -4.35 -12.60
N LYS A 742 22.70 -4.01 -13.80
CA LYS A 742 23.91 -3.20 -14.01
C LYS A 742 23.69 -1.74 -13.62
N ALA A 743 22.52 -1.18 -13.95
CA ALA A 743 22.12 0.17 -13.51
C ALA A 743 22.05 0.27 -11.98
N HIS A 744 21.50 -0.74 -11.30
CA HIS A 744 21.51 -0.81 -9.83
C HIS A 744 22.95 -0.83 -9.30
N LYS A 745 23.83 -1.68 -9.83
CA LYS A 745 25.22 -1.76 -9.38
C LYS A 745 25.98 -0.44 -9.59
N TYR A 746 25.71 0.28 -10.66
CA TYR A 746 26.34 1.58 -10.91
C TYR A 746 25.97 2.63 -9.83
N THR A 747 24.79 2.53 -9.21
CA THR A 747 24.48 3.39 -8.06
C THR A 747 25.39 3.12 -6.86
N GLU A 748 25.82 1.88 -6.62
CA GLU A 748 26.82 1.56 -5.58
C GLU A 748 28.16 2.22 -5.87
N GLU A 749 28.56 2.34 -7.15
CA GLU A 749 29.79 3.05 -7.55
C GLU A 749 29.66 4.56 -7.35
N LEU A 750 28.47 5.12 -7.62
CA LEU A 750 28.20 6.55 -7.45
C LEU A 750 28.16 6.97 -5.98
N PHE A 751 27.49 6.20 -5.11
CA PHE A 751 27.22 6.61 -3.73
C PHE A 751 28.06 5.89 -2.68
N GLY A 752 28.60 4.72 -3.02
CA GLY A 752 29.21 3.80 -2.08
C GLY A 752 28.27 2.65 -1.76
N LYS A 753 28.81 1.44 -1.68
CA LYS A 753 28.04 0.21 -1.44
C LYS A 753 27.24 0.23 -0.14
N ASP A 754 27.74 0.89 0.89
CA ASP A 754 27.10 0.97 2.21
C ASP A 754 26.06 2.09 2.32
N ASN A 755 25.86 2.86 1.24
CA ASN A 755 24.96 4.01 1.17
C ASN A 755 23.78 3.78 0.20
N VAL A 756 23.65 2.59 -0.35
CA VAL A 756 22.63 2.25 -1.33
C VAL A 756 21.95 0.94 -0.93
N PHE A 757 20.63 0.99 -0.82
CA PHE A 757 19.83 -0.18 -0.44
C PHE A 757 18.61 -0.28 -1.34
N ARG A 758 18.18 -1.51 -1.68
CA ARG A 758 16.85 -1.65 -2.30
C ARG A 758 15.78 -1.35 -1.25
N ALA A 759 14.71 -0.69 -1.65
CA ALA A 759 13.55 -0.56 -0.78
C ALA A 759 12.99 -1.95 -0.47
N GLY A 760 12.85 -2.28 0.81
CA GLY A 760 12.21 -3.52 1.26
C GLY A 760 10.70 -3.48 1.07
N THR A 761 10.08 -4.65 0.97
CA THR A 761 8.63 -4.79 1.01
C THR A 761 8.22 -5.83 2.04
N THR A 762 7.06 -5.64 2.67
CA THR A 762 6.48 -6.62 3.60
C THR A 762 5.32 -7.32 2.92
N GLY A 763 5.46 -8.64 2.74
CA GLY A 763 4.41 -9.48 2.20
C GLY A 763 3.49 -9.95 3.31
N VAL A 764 2.20 -9.62 3.21
CA VAL A 764 1.16 -10.03 4.16
C VAL A 764 0.27 -11.13 3.59
N VAL A 765 -0.41 -11.87 4.46
CA VAL A 765 -1.43 -12.85 4.06
C VAL A 765 -2.61 -12.12 3.42
N GLN A 766 -2.86 -12.44 2.15
CA GLN A 766 -4.00 -11.96 1.36
C GLN A 766 -5.14 -12.97 1.38
N ASP A 767 -6.36 -12.55 1.04
CA ASP A 767 -7.60 -13.34 1.11
C ASP A 767 -7.47 -14.75 0.53
N LYS A 768 -6.90 -14.88 -0.67
CA LYS A 768 -6.72 -16.19 -1.34
C LYS A 768 -5.81 -17.14 -0.55
N THR A 769 -4.78 -16.60 0.10
CA THR A 769 -3.85 -17.39 0.92
C THR A 769 -4.49 -17.75 2.25
N ALA A 770 -5.18 -16.80 2.88
CA ALA A 770 -5.97 -17.03 4.09
C ALA A 770 -7.04 -18.12 3.87
N TYR A 771 -7.78 -18.07 2.76
CA TYR A 771 -8.74 -19.11 2.39
C TYR A 771 -8.08 -20.50 2.35
N GLY A 772 -6.91 -20.60 1.73
CA GLY A 772 -6.13 -21.84 1.69
C GLY A 772 -5.69 -22.34 3.08
N TYR A 773 -5.37 -21.45 4.03
CA TYR A 773 -5.05 -21.83 5.40
C TYR A 773 -6.27 -22.31 6.18
N VAL A 774 -7.40 -21.62 6.05
CA VAL A 774 -8.66 -22.02 6.70
C VAL A 774 -9.10 -23.40 6.20
N MET A 775 -9.01 -23.66 4.89
CA MET A 775 -9.34 -24.98 4.33
C MET A 775 -8.44 -26.08 4.87
N LYS A 776 -7.12 -25.86 4.92
CA LYS A 776 -6.18 -26.82 5.53
C LYS A 776 -6.48 -27.08 7.01
N TRP A 777 -6.86 -26.05 7.75
CA TRP A 777 -7.26 -26.18 9.15
C TRP A 777 -8.54 -27.00 9.31
N ALA A 778 -9.55 -26.76 8.47
CA ALA A 778 -10.79 -27.53 8.46
C ALA A 778 -10.53 -29.01 8.12
N ASP A 779 -9.70 -29.28 7.09
CA ASP A 779 -9.28 -30.62 6.70
C ASP A 779 -8.53 -31.34 7.83
N ALA A 780 -7.60 -30.65 8.51
CA ALA A 780 -6.83 -31.20 9.63
C ALA A 780 -7.71 -31.58 10.83
N ARG A 781 -8.81 -30.85 11.04
CA ARG A 781 -9.82 -31.15 12.08
C ARG A 781 -10.91 -32.13 11.60
N GLY A 782 -10.94 -32.49 10.32
CA GLY A 782 -11.99 -33.32 9.73
C GLY A 782 -13.37 -32.65 9.74
N ILE A 783 -13.41 -31.31 9.76
CA ILE A 783 -14.67 -30.54 9.80
C ILE A 783 -15.06 -30.16 8.38
N LYS A 784 -16.31 -30.45 7.99
CA LYS A 784 -16.88 -29.93 6.75
C LYS A 784 -17.31 -28.48 6.98
N VAL A 785 -16.64 -27.56 6.32
CA VAL A 785 -16.94 -26.12 6.37
C VAL A 785 -17.54 -25.69 5.03
N ASN A 786 -18.47 -24.74 5.06
CA ASN A 786 -18.94 -24.11 3.83
C ASN A 786 -18.24 -22.77 3.59
N ASP A 787 -18.39 -22.22 2.39
CA ASP A 787 -17.72 -20.98 1.98
C ASP A 787 -18.08 -19.79 2.89
N ALA A 788 -19.31 -19.73 3.42
CA ALA A 788 -19.74 -18.67 4.33
C ALA A 788 -18.92 -18.69 5.63
N TYR A 789 -18.70 -19.86 6.22
CA TYR A 789 -17.85 -20.01 7.41
C TYR A 789 -16.40 -19.68 7.10
N VAL A 790 -15.87 -20.20 5.99
CA VAL A 790 -14.49 -19.95 5.57
C VAL A 790 -14.25 -18.47 5.41
N ASN A 791 -15.11 -17.76 4.69
CA ASN A 791 -15.00 -16.30 4.49
C ASN A 791 -15.09 -15.53 5.81
N SER A 792 -15.85 -16.01 6.80
CA SER A 792 -15.91 -15.38 8.13
C SER A 792 -14.57 -15.44 8.89
N LEU A 793 -13.76 -16.47 8.64
CA LEU A 793 -12.46 -16.69 9.27
C LEU A 793 -11.31 -16.04 8.48
N VAL A 794 -11.46 -15.88 7.16
CA VAL A 794 -10.45 -15.27 6.28
C VAL A 794 -10.03 -13.89 6.78
N ALA A 795 -11.00 -13.02 7.11
CA ALA A 795 -10.72 -11.66 7.55
C ALA A 795 -9.89 -11.58 8.85
N GLY A 796 -9.96 -12.59 9.72
CA GLY A 796 -9.15 -12.66 10.94
C GLY A 796 -7.71 -13.12 10.71
N CYS A 797 -7.41 -13.67 9.53
CA CYS A 797 -6.08 -14.17 9.15
C CYS A 797 -5.34 -13.24 8.16
N THR A 798 -6.04 -12.28 7.56
CA THR A 798 -5.48 -11.34 6.59
C THR A 798 -4.66 -10.24 7.25
N GLY A 799 -3.68 -9.70 6.52
CA GLY A 799 -2.84 -8.59 7.01
C GLY A 799 -1.68 -9.01 7.93
N VAL A 800 -1.64 -10.27 8.35
CA VAL A 800 -0.50 -10.84 9.09
C VAL A 800 0.70 -10.96 8.17
N LYS A 801 1.88 -10.56 8.63
CA LYS A 801 3.14 -10.72 7.89
C LYS A 801 3.41 -12.21 7.61
N ASN A 802 3.86 -12.49 6.39
CA ASN A 802 4.23 -13.82 5.93
C ASN A 802 5.63 -13.90 5.30
N THR A 803 6.10 -12.82 4.67
CA THR A 803 7.45 -12.78 4.08
C THR A 803 7.93 -11.34 3.94
N THR A 804 9.18 -11.17 3.57
CA THR A 804 9.72 -9.90 3.07
C THR A 804 10.15 -10.04 1.61
N GLY A 805 10.22 -8.92 0.90
CA GLY A 805 10.58 -8.85 -0.50
C GLY A 805 11.38 -7.60 -0.82
N GLN A 806 11.49 -7.30 -2.11
CA GLN A 806 12.18 -6.13 -2.64
C GLN A 806 11.22 -5.32 -3.50
N HIS A 807 11.37 -3.99 -3.46
CA HIS A 807 10.68 -3.10 -4.38
C HIS A 807 11.16 -3.38 -5.82
N PRO A 808 10.28 -3.35 -6.84
CA PRO A 808 10.64 -3.70 -8.20
C PRO A 808 11.78 -2.88 -8.83
N GLY A 809 11.98 -1.64 -8.39
CA GLY A 809 13.07 -0.79 -8.87
C GLY A 809 13.55 0.30 -7.92
N GLY A 810 12.99 0.34 -6.70
CA GLY A 810 13.22 1.45 -5.78
C GLY A 810 14.55 1.29 -5.06
N VAL A 811 15.46 2.24 -5.28
CA VAL A 811 16.76 2.30 -4.63
C VAL A 811 16.78 3.48 -3.68
N MET A 812 17.01 3.20 -2.40
CA MET A 812 17.14 4.19 -1.34
C MET A 812 18.60 4.63 -1.24
N VAL A 813 18.82 5.93 -1.34
CA VAL A 813 20.16 6.53 -1.27
C VAL A 813 20.34 7.22 0.09
N ILE A 814 21.32 6.78 0.85
CA ILE A 814 21.71 7.35 2.14
C ILE A 814 22.84 8.36 1.91
N PRO A 815 22.77 9.58 2.48
CA PRO A 815 23.90 10.51 2.45
C PRO A 815 25.18 9.88 2.99
N ARG A 816 26.33 10.17 2.37
CA ARG A 816 27.63 9.55 2.73
C ARG A 816 28.11 9.84 4.14
N ASP A 817 27.66 10.94 4.72
CA ASP A 817 27.94 11.39 6.08
C ASP A 817 26.97 10.82 7.12
N MET A 818 26.04 9.95 6.70
CA MET A 818 25.03 9.35 7.58
C MET A 818 25.06 7.83 7.55
N ASP A 819 24.66 7.24 8.67
CA ASP A 819 24.49 5.79 8.83
C ASP A 819 23.03 5.40 8.56
N VAL A 820 22.80 4.29 7.83
CA VAL A 820 21.46 3.82 7.47
C VAL A 820 20.55 3.58 8.69
N HIS A 821 21.13 3.18 9.83
CA HIS A 821 20.41 2.95 11.07
C HIS A 821 19.95 4.25 11.76
N HIS A 822 20.21 5.42 11.16
CA HIS A 822 19.48 6.63 11.50
C HIS A 822 18.01 6.58 11.03
N PHE A 823 17.73 5.82 9.97
CA PHE A 823 16.42 5.76 9.31
C PHE A 823 15.75 4.39 9.49
N THR A 824 16.50 3.30 9.28
CA THR A 824 15.93 1.96 9.22
C THR A 824 17.00 0.88 9.44
N PRO A 825 16.68 -0.28 10.01
CA PRO A 825 17.51 -1.47 9.89
C PRO A 825 17.62 -1.94 8.42
N VAL A 826 18.51 -2.89 8.15
CA VAL A 826 18.71 -3.50 6.84
C VAL A 826 18.71 -5.03 6.91
N GLN A 827 18.34 -5.70 5.84
CA GLN A 827 18.21 -7.17 5.81
C GLN A 827 18.37 -7.75 4.41
N TYR A 828 18.36 -9.08 4.29
CA TYR A 828 18.15 -9.75 3.01
C TYR A 828 16.65 -9.91 2.71
N PRO A 829 16.21 -9.74 1.45
CA PRO A 829 14.83 -10.02 1.07
C PRO A 829 14.55 -11.52 1.25
N ALA A 830 13.39 -11.85 1.85
CA ALA A 830 12.99 -13.22 2.18
C ALA A 830 14.06 -14.01 2.97
N ASN A 831 14.95 -13.33 3.71
CA ASN A 831 16.05 -13.95 4.47
C ASN A 831 17.02 -14.79 3.60
N LYS A 832 17.12 -14.47 2.30
CA LYS A 832 17.96 -15.18 1.31
C LYS A 832 19.30 -14.50 1.10
N LYS A 833 20.34 -14.99 1.79
CA LYS A 833 21.72 -14.46 1.74
C LYS A 833 22.36 -14.57 0.36
N ASP A 834 21.98 -15.58 -0.41
CA ASP A 834 22.42 -15.85 -1.78
C ASP A 834 21.94 -14.80 -2.80
N SER A 835 20.95 -13.99 -2.45
CA SER A 835 20.48 -12.90 -3.32
C SER A 835 21.52 -11.81 -3.57
N GLY A 836 22.48 -11.62 -2.66
CA GLY A 836 23.48 -10.54 -2.72
C GLY A 836 22.93 -9.12 -2.57
N ILE A 837 21.61 -8.98 -2.44
CA ILE A 837 20.87 -7.71 -2.39
C ILE A 837 20.53 -7.39 -0.94
N ILE A 838 20.85 -6.19 -0.49
CA ILE A 838 20.45 -5.70 0.83
C ILE A 838 19.25 -4.77 0.66
N THR A 839 18.21 -5.01 1.44
CA THR A 839 17.00 -4.18 1.47
C THR A 839 16.87 -3.42 2.78
N THR A 840 16.21 -2.26 2.75
CA THR A 840 15.71 -1.61 3.97
C THR A 840 14.74 -2.56 4.70
N HIS A 841 14.74 -2.52 6.03
CA HIS A 841 13.83 -3.33 6.84
C HIS A 841 12.43 -2.71 6.90
N PHE A 842 12.37 -1.38 6.93
CA PHE A 842 11.14 -0.63 6.69
C PHE A 842 10.86 -0.55 5.20
N ASP A 843 9.57 -0.58 4.86
CA ASP A 843 9.14 -0.30 3.50
C ASP A 843 9.38 1.18 3.15
N TYR A 844 9.30 1.47 1.85
CA TYR A 844 9.46 2.83 1.35
C TYR A 844 8.49 3.81 2.00
N HIS A 845 7.21 3.42 2.15
CA HIS A 845 6.16 4.30 2.70
C HIS A 845 6.50 4.80 4.10
N SER A 846 7.11 3.94 4.92
CA SER A 846 7.54 4.27 6.28
C SER A 846 8.65 5.33 6.34
N ILE A 847 9.46 5.45 5.29
CA ILE A 847 10.61 6.36 5.20
C ILE A 847 10.47 7.39 4.07
N GLU A 848 9.26 7.50 3.50
CA GLU A 848 8.92 8.44 2.45
C GLU A 848 9.14 9.89 2.95
N GLY A 849 9.56 10.76 2.03
CA GLY A 849 9.86 12.18 2.32
C GLY A 849 11.14 12.42 3.13
N ARG A 850 11.85 11.36 3.57
CA ARG A 850 13.09 11.47 4.36
C ARG A 850 14.32 11.11 3.56
N LEU A 851 14.22 10.11 2.71
CA LEU A 851 15.32 9.66 1.86
C LEU A 851 14.93 9.78 0.40
N VAL A 852 15.94 9.99 -0.44
CA VAL A 852 15.78 10.00 -1.88
C VAL A 852 15.60 8.57 -2.37
N LYS A 853 14.57 8.37 -3.19
CA LYS A 853 14.32 7.15 -3.95
C LYS A 853 14.69 7.38 -5.42
N LEU A 854 15.48 6.49 -5.99
CA LEU A 854 15.69 6.38 -7.43
C LEU A 854 14.90 5.16 -7.93
N ASP A 855 13.88 5.39 -8.76
CA ASP A 855 13.11 4.31 -9.37
C ASP A 855 13.76 3.87 -10.69
N ILE A 856 14.71 2.95 -10.54
CA ILE A 856 15.41 2.27 -11.62
C ILE A 856 14.57 1.04 -11.96
N LEU A 857 13.65 1.17 -12.91
CA LEU A 857 12.66 0.14 -13.23
C LEU A 857 13.10 -0.69 -14.44
N GLY A 858 12.89 -2.00 -14.38
CA GLY A 858 13.03 -2.88 -15.55
C GLY A 858 11.78 -2.83 -16.43
N HIS A 859 11.95 -2.61 -17.72
CA HIS A 859 10.86 -2.55 -18.70
C HIS A 859 11.22 -3.29 -20.00
N ASP A 860 10.20 -3.85 -20.66
CA ASP A 860 10.39 -4.63 -21.88
C ASP A 860 10.64 -3.74 -23.11
N ASP A 861 9.99 -2.58 -23.21
CA ASP A 861 10.11 -1.66 -24.36
C ASP A 861 11.58 -1.32 -24.73
N PRO A 862 12.45 -0.87 -23.80
CA PRO A 862 13.88 -0.71 -24.08
C PRO A 862 14.57 -1.96 -24.62
N THR A 863 14.22 -3.13 -24.08
CA THR A 863 14.78 -4.43 -24.48
C THR A 863 14.34 -4.80 -25.89
N VAL A 864 13.07 -4.56 -26.22
CA VAL A 864 12.51 -4.77 -27.56
C VAL A 864 13.19 -3.86 -28.57
N ILE A 865 13.29 -2.56 -28.25
CA ILE A 865 13.99 -1.61 -29.12
C ILE A 865 15.44 -2.04 -29.34
N ARG A 866 16.18 -2.37 -28.29
CA ARG A 866 17.56 -2.84 -28.42
C ARG A 866 17.69 -4.01 -29.37
N MET A 867 16.85 -5.04 -29.19
CA MET A 867 16.86 -6.21 -30.07
C MET A 867 16.50 -5.85 -31.52
N LEU A 868 15.59 -4.90 -31.74
CA LEU A 868 15.24 -4.41 -33.08
C LEU A 868 16.40 -3.64 -33.74
N GLU A 869 17.10 -2.79 -32.98
CA GLU A 869 18.30 -2.11 -33.47
C GLU A 869 19.40 -3.12 -33.82
N ASP A 870 19.63 -4.13 -32.97
CA ASP A 870 20.62 -5.19 -33.21
C ASP A 870 20.29 -6.03 -34.46
N LEU A 871 19.01 -6.34 -34.69
CA LEU A 871 18.58 -7.15 -35.84
C LEU A 871 18.55 -6.37 -37.16
N THR A 872 18.34 -5.05 -37.12
CA THR A 872 18.12 -4.24 -38.33
C THR A 872 19.26 -3.28 -38.66
N GLY A 873 20.11 -2.94 -37.68
CA GLY A 873 21.13 -1.90 -37.79
C GLY A 873 20.59 -0.47 -37.79
N ILE A 874 19.28 -0.27 -37.63
CA ILE A 874 18.65 1.05 -37.63
C ILE A 874 18.50 1.53 -36.19
N LYS A 875 18.84 2.79 -35.94
CA LYS A 875 18.65 3.40 -34.62
C LYS A 875 17.21 3.87 -34.46
N ALA A 876 16.56 3.49 -33.38
CA ALA A 876 15.18 3.87 -33.09
C ALA A 876 15.02 5.39 -32.90
N THR A 877 16.08 6.08 -32.48
CA THR A 877 16.10 7.55 -32.31
C THR A 877 16.02 8.33 -33.63
N THR A 878 16.23 7.69 -34.79
CA THR A 878 16.10 8.33 -36.11
C THR A 878 14.73 8.17 -36.75
N ILE A 879 13.81 7.42 -36.12
CA ILE A 879 12.46 7.16 -36.66
C ILE A 879 11.58 8.42 -36.51
N PRO A 880 10.95 8.92 -37.59
CA PRO A 880 10.02 10.04 -37.52
C PRO A 880 8.68 9.63 -36.90
N PHE A 881 8.06 10.52 -36.12
CA PHE A 881 6.82 10.25 -35.37
C PHE A 881 5.52 10.53 -36.13
N ASP A 882 5.62 10.89 -37.40
CA ASP A 882 4.52 11.24 -38.30
C ASP A 882 4.48 10.38 -39.56
N ASP A 883 5.22 9.25 -39.58
CA ASP A 883 5.21 8.30 -40.70
C ASP A 883 3.78 7.83 -41.02
N PRO A 884 3.22 8.13 -42.21
CA PRO A 884 1.82 7.86 -42.52
C PRO A 884 1.46 6.37 -42.49
N ALA A 885 2.39 5.50 -42.89
CA ALA A 885 2.17 4.06 -42.87
C ALA A 885 2.03 3.57 -41.42
N THR A 886 2.92 4.00 -40.53
CA THR A 886 2.90 3.67 -39.10
C THR A 886 1.66 4.21 -38.40
N MET A 887 1.32 5.49 -38.62
CA MET A 887 0.09 6.09 -38.08
C MET A 887 -1.17 5.31 -38.49
N SER A 888 -1.20 4.78 -39.72
CA SER A 888 -2.38 4.05 -40.21
C SER A 888 -2.67 2.75 -39.46
N LEU A 889 -1.70 2.13 -38.77
CA LEU A 889 -1.94 0.92 -37.96
C LEU A 889 -2.93 1.15 -36.82
N PHE A 890 -3.00 2.37 -36.32
CA PHE A 890 -3.89 2.73 -35.21
C PHE A 890 -5.32 3.02 -35.67
N SER A 891 -5.62 2.96 -36.96
CA SER A 891 -6.97 3.19 -37.50
C SER A 891 -7.39 2.22 -38.62
N SER A 892 -6.48 1.36 -39.08
CA SER A 892 -6.72 0.42 -40.19
C SER A 892 -5.75 -0.77 -40.16
N THR A 893 -6.13 -1.85 -40.83
CA THR A 893 -5.26 -3.00 -41.14
C THR A 893 -4.53 -2.87 -42.47
N LYS A 894 -4.84 -1.84 -43.28
CA LYS A 894 -4.39 -1.73 -44.67
C LYS A 894 -2.86 -1.74 -44.82
N ALA A 895 -2.11 -1.11 -43.92
CA ALA A 895 -0.65 -1.10 -43.96
C ALA A 895 -0.02 -2.49 -43.72
N LEU A 896 -0.78 -3.44 -43.13
CA LEU A 896 -0.34 -4.82 -42.98
C LEU A 896 -0.64 -5.67 -44.23
N GLY A 897 -1.43 -5.15 -45.18
CA GLY A 897 -1.89 -5.89 -46.36
C GLY A 897 -3.02 -6.88 -46.06
N LEU A 898 -3.72 -6.73 -44.93
CA LEU A 898 -4.76 -7.66 -44.46
C LEU A 898 -6.14 -7.00 -44.37
N THR A 899 -7.21 -7.76 -44.51
CA THR A 899 -8.56 -7.29 -44.18
C THR A 899 -8.86 -7.40 -42.68
N PRO A 900 -9.80 -6.61 -42.14
CA PRO A 900 -10.23 -6.74 -40.76
C PRO A 900 -10.77 -8.13 -40.40
N GLU A 901 -11.44 -8.79 -41.34
CA GLU A 901 -12.01 -10.13 -41.16
C GLU A 901 -10.92 -11.19 -41.05
N GLU A 902 -9.90 -11.12 -41.90
CA GLU A 902 -8.74 -12.03 -41.87
C GLU A 902 -8.01 -11.92 -40.54
N LEU A 903 -7.70 -10.69 -40.12
CA LEU A 903 -6.99 -10.43 -38.87
C LEU A 903 -7.87 -10.79 -37.65
N GLY A 904 -9.17 -10.51 -37.73
CA GLY A 904 -10.09 -10.51 -36.59
C GLY A 904 -10.01 -9.23 -35.77
N SER A 905 -9.54 -8.13 -36.37
CA SER A 905 -9.41 -6.82 -35.74
C SER A 905 -9.55 -5.71 -36.76
N GLN A 906 -10.18 -4.60 -36.39
CA GLN A 906 -10.39 -3.44 -37.27
C GLN A 906 -9.14 -2.53 -37.39
N VAL A 907 -8.14 -2.75 -36.56
CA VAL A 907 -6.89 -1.98 -36.49
C VAL A 907 -5.67 -2.90 -36.51
N GLY A 908 -4.53 -2.38 -36.97
CA GLY A 908 -3.27 -3.12 -37.10
C GLY A 908 -2.35 -3.09 -35.87
N SER A 909 -2.85 -2.68 -34.70
CA SER A 909 -2.04 -2.43 -33.49
C SER A 909 -1.75 -3.68 -32.63
N LEU A 910 -2.08 -4.89 -33.09
CA LEU A 910 -1.76 -6.14 -32.37
C LEU A 910 -0.27 -6.20 -31.98
N GLY A 911 0.00 -6.54 -30.72
CA GLY A 911 1.36 -6.67 -30.18
C GLY A 911 2.15 -5.36 -30.02
N ILE A 912 1.55 -4.20 -30.31
CA ILE A 912 2.12 -2.88 -30.00
C ILE A 912 1.86 -2.60 -28.50
N PRO A 913 2.86 -2.15 -27.72
CA PRO A 913 2.66 -1.79 -26.31
C PRO A 913 1.51 -0.80 -26.16
N GLU A 914 0.73 -0.95 -25.09
CA GLU A 914 -0.53 -0.23 -24.81
C GLU A 914 -1.66 -0.50 -25.82
N PHE A 915 -1.40 -0.24 -27.10
CA PHE A 915 -2.39 -0.23 -28.19
C PHE A 915 -2.83 -1.61 -28.68
N GLY A 916 -2.16 -2.70 -28.27
CA GLY A 916 -2.49 -4.06 -28.68
C GLY A 916 -3.62 -4.72 -27.90
N THR A 917 -3.99 -4.19 -26.73
CA THR A 917 -5.00 -4.81 -25.87
C THR A 917 -6.40 -4.73 -26.51
N PRO A 918 -7.31 -5.69 -26.24
CA PRO A 918 -8.67 -5.62 -26.78
C PRO A 918 -9.42 -4.33 -26.42
N PHE A 919 -9.20 -3.82 -25.20
CA PHE A 919 -9.80 -2.58 -24.72
C PHE A 919 -9.34 -1.36 -25.54
N VAL A 920 -8.02 -1.18 -25.69
CA VAL A 920 -7.48 -0.04 -26.43
C VAL A 920 -7.73 -0.15 -27.93
N ARG A 921 -7.73 -1.36 -28.49
CA ARG A 921 -8.14 -1.58 -29.89
C ARG A 921 -9.57 -1.12 -30.14
N GLN A 922 -10.51 -1.36 -29.22
CA GLN A 922 -11.86 -0.84 -29.35
C GLN A 922 -11.88 0.70 -29.29
N MET A 923 -11.11 1.32 -28.40
CA MET A 923 -10.99 2.77 -28.35
C MET A 923 -10.43 3.37 -29.65
N LEU A 924 -9.43 2.72 -30.26
CA LEU A 924 -8.88 3.12 -31.55
C LEU A 924 -9.93 3.05 -32.67
N VAL A 925 -10.82 2.05 -32.63
CA VAL A 925 -11.94 1.94 -33.58
C VAL A 925 -12.95 3.07 -33.39
N ASP A 926 -13.25 3.40 -32.14
CA ASP A 926 -14.20 4.46 -31.79
C ASP A 926 -13.67 5.85 -32.17
N THR A 927 -12.36 6.07 -32.08
CA THR A 927 -11.73 7.40 -32.21
C THR A 927 -10.99 7.66 -33.52
N LYS A 928 -10.45 6.61 -34.17
CA LYS A 928 -9.69 6.66 -35.42
C LYS A 928 -8.65 7.81 -35.46
N PRO A 929 -7.63 7.76 -34.58
CA PRO A 929 -6.64 8.83 -34.46
C PRO A 929 -5.85 9.01 -35.76
N LYS A 930 -5.56 10.26 -36.09
CA LYS A 930 -4.84 10.72 -37.29
C LYS A 930 -3.53 11.41 -36.98
N THR A 931 -3.32 11.86 -35.75
CA THR A 931 -2.09 12.57 -35.34
C THR A 931 -1.41 11.89 -34.14
N PHE A 932 -0.14 12.22 -33.91
CA PHE A 932 0.61 11.69 -32.78
C PHE A 932 -0.01 12.13 -31.45
N SER A 933 -0.42 13.40 -31.34
CA SER A 933 -1.05 13.89 -30.11
C SER A 933 -2.41 13.24 -29.82
N GLU A 934 -3.14 12.80 -30.85
CA GLU A 934 -4.35 11.99 -30.64
C GLU A 934 -4.01 10.61 -30.07
N LEU A 935 -2.91 9.97 -30.49
CA LEU A 935 -2.43 8.74 -29.85
C LEU A 935 -2.04 8.95 -28.38
N VAL A 936 -1.42 10.09 -28.06
CA VAL A 936 -1.12 10.48 -26.66
C VAL A 936 -2.41 10.57 -25.84
N ARG A 937 -3.49 11.12 -26.40
CA ARG A 937 -4.80 11.16 -25.74
C ARG A 937 -5.39 9.77 -25.54
N ILE A 938 -5.31 8.89 -26.53
CA ILE A 938 -5.76 7.48 -26.39
C ILE A 938 -4.96 6.75 -25.31
N SER A 939 -3.65 6.98 -25.24
CA SER A 939 -2.81 6.47 -24.15
C SER A 939 -3.31 6.99 -22.80
N GLY A 940 -3.64 8.27 -22.68
CA GLY A 940 -4.28 8.83 -21.47
C GLY A 940 -5.61 8.17 -21.10
N PHE A 941 -6.55 8.09 -22.05
CA PHE A 941 -7.88 7.52 -21.83
C PHE A 941 -7.88 6.03 -21.44
N SER A 942 -6.87 5.29 -21.90
CA SER A 942 -6.77 3.85 -21.67
C SER A 942 -6.29 3.48 -20.26
N HIS A 943 -5.88 4.48 -19.47
CA HIS A 943 -5.31 4.30 -18.14
C HIS A 943 -6.11 5.08 -17.10
N GLY A 944 -6.71 4.36 -16.17
CA GLY A 944 -7.50 4.91 -15.06
C GLY A 944 -8.97 4.51 -15.12
N THR A 945 -9.52 4.19 -13.95
CA THR A 945 -10.95 3.86 -13.79
C THR A 945 -11.81 5.09 -14.11
N ASP A 946 -12.90 4.88 -14.83
CA ASP A 946 -13.90 5.91 -15.20
C ASP A 946 -13.33 7.14 -15.96
N VAL A 947 -12.20 6.96 -16.65
CA VAL A 947 -11.66 7.97 -17.60
C VAL A 947 -12.34 7.84 -18.97
N TRP A 948 -12.33 6.63 -19.55
CA TRP A 948 -12.99 6.36 -20.83
C TRP A 948 -14.43 5.88 -20.67
N LEU A 949 -14.62 4.71 -20.08
CA LEU A 949 -15.94 4.12 -19.84
C LEU A 949 -16.74 4.99 -18.85
N ASN A 950 -18.04 5.13 -19.09
CA ASN A 950 -18.96 5.97 -18.30
C ASN A 950 -18.64 7.47 -18.26
N ASN A 951 -17.68 7.92 -19.08
CA ASN A 951 -17.18 9.30 -19.08
C ASN A 951 -16.83 9.78 -20.50
N ALA A 952 -15.54 9.84 -20.89
CA ALA A 952 -15.12 10.42 -22.15
C ALA A 952 -15.73 9.71 -23.38
N GLN A 953 -15.95 8.40 -23.33
CA GLN A 953 -16.55 7.64 -24.43
C GLN A 953 -17.94 8.17 -24.79
N ASP A 954 -18.80 8.39 -23.79
CA ASP A 954 -20.16 8.87 -24.00
C ASP A 954 -20.15 10.32 -24.47
N LEU A 955 -19.31 11.18 -23.86
CA LEU A 955 -19.17 12.59 -24.26
C LEU A 955 -18.74 12.74 -25.73
N ILE A 956 -17.82 11.89 -26.18
CA ILE A 956 -17.32 11.91 -27.57
C ILE A 956 -18.35 11.30 -28.52
N ARG A 957 -18.97 10.17 -28.16
CA ARG A 957 -19.96 9.48 -28.99
C ARG A 957 -21.21 10.33 -29.20
N ASP A 958 -21.67 11.00 -28.15
CA ASP A 958 -22.85 11.86 -28.16
C ASP A 958 -22.53 13.26 -28.72
N LYS A 959 -21.28 13.48 -29.16
CA LYS A 959 -20.77 14.71 -29.78
C LYS A 959 -20.90 15.96 -28.90
N VAL A 960 -20.87 15.77 -27.58
CA VAL A 960 -20.84 16.86 -26.60
C VAL A 960 -19.49 17.57 -26.63
N VAL A 961 -18.40 16.79 -26.74
CA VAL A 961 -17.02 17.30 -26.77
C VAL A 961 -16.22 16.55 -27.85
N PRO A 962 -15.41 17.22 -28.67
CA PRO A 962 -14.52 16.54 -29.60
C PRO A 962 -13.35 15.86 -28.87
N LEU A 963 -12.75 14.83 -29.49
CA LEU A 963 -11.62 14.07 -28.92
C LEU A 963 -10.47 14.97 -28.41
N LYS A 964 -10.19 16.06 -29.13
CA LYS A 964 -9.13 17.04 -28.82
C LYS A 964 -9.40 17.90 -27.58
N GLU A 965 -10.61 17.91 -27.05
CA GLU A 965 -11.00 18.74 -25.88
C GLU A 965 -11.36 17.88 -24.66
N ALA A 966 -11.64 16.59 -24.83
CA ALA A 966 -11.91 15.67 -23.73
C ALA A 966 -10.68 15.50 -22.81
N VAL A 967 -10.92 15.29 -21.51
CA VAL A 967 -9.86 15.18 -20.49
C VAL A 967 -9.23 13.78 -20.55
N SER A 968 -7.99 13.71 -21.03
CA SER A 968 -7.25 12.45 -21.19
C SER A 968 -6.07 12.30 -20.23
N THR A 969 -5.52 13.44 -19.79
CA THR A 969 -4.36 13.52 -18.90
C THR A 969 -4.62 14.59 -17.85
N ARG A 970 -3.92 14.53 -16.71
CA ARG A 970 -4.08 15.55 -15.66
C ARG A 970 -3.69 16.96 -16.17
N ASP A 971 -2.69 17.03 -17.04
CA ASP A 971 -2.22 18.26 -17.66
C ASP A 971 -3.33 18.95 -18.48
N ASP A 972 -4.26 18.20 -19.07
CA ASP A 972 -5.41 18.75 -19.78
C ASP A 972 -6.29 19.58 -18.83
N ILE A 973 -6.47 19.14 -17.58
CA ILE A 973 -7.26 19.87 -16.58
C ILE A 973 -6.60 21.21 -16.28
N MET A 974 -5.32 21.18 -15.91
CA MET A 974 -4.59 22.39 -15.54
C MET A 974 -4.54 23.39 -16.70
N ASN A 975 -4.18 22.92 -17.90
CA ASN A 975 -4.10 23.77 -19.09
C ASN A 975 -5.46 24.34 -19.48
N TYR A 976 -6.53 23.52 -19.46
CA TYR A 976 -7.88 23.95 -19.79
C TYR A 976 -8.35 25.04 -18.83
N LEU A 977 -8.17 24.85 -17.52
CA LEU A 977 -8.58 25.83 -16.52
C LEU A 977 -7.81 27.15 -16.65
N ILE A 978 -6.50 27.10 -16.90
CA ILE A 978 -5.67 28.31 -17.12
C ILE A 978 -6.11 29.05 -18.38
N GLN A 979 -6.36 28.34 -19.48
CA GLN A 979 -6.86 28.93 -20.74
C GLN A 979 -8.23 29.61 -20.58
N HIS A 980 -9.04 29.16 -19.62
CA HIS A 980 -10.34 29.76 -19.27
C HIS A 980 -10.25 30.79 -18.13
N GLY A 981 -9.06 31.24 -17.76
CA GLY A 981 -8.86 32.36 -16.82
C GLY A 981 -8.90 31.98 -15.34
N ILE A 982 -8.89 30.68 -14.99
CA ILE A 982 -8.73 30.23 -13.60
C ILE A 982 -7.26 30.40 -13.18
N LYS A 983 -7.05 30.80 -11.92
CA LYS A 983 -5.69 31.03 -11.38
C LYS A 983 -4.84 29.76 -11.43
N PRO A 984 -3.56 29.83 -11.84
CA PRO A 984 -2.69 28.64 -11.96
C PRO A 984 -2.61 27.77 -10.70
N LYS A 985 -2.56 28.37 -9.50
CA LYS A 985 -2.54 27.64 -8.23
C LYS A 985 -3.84 26.84 -7.99
N THR A 986 -5.01 27.45 -8.24
CA THR A 986 -6.31 26.75 -8.19
C THR A 986 -6.36 25.62 -9.22
N SER A 987 -5.96 25.90 -10.47
CA SER A 987 -5.94 24.91 -11.55
C SER A 987 -5.07 23.69 -11.21
N PHE A 988 -3.91 23.92 -10.59
CA PHE A 988 -3.03 22.85 -10.13
C PHE A 988 -3.62 22.02 -8.99
N LYS A 989 -4.24 22.66 -7.98
CA LYS A 989 -4.86 21.92 -6.86
C LYS A 989 -6.07 21.10 -7.33
N VAL A 990 -6.92 21.64 -8.21
CA VAL A 990 -8.03 20.88 -8.83
C VAL A 990 -7.49 19.68 -9.62
N MET A 991 -6.49 19.89 -10.47
CA MET A 991 -5.85 18.82 -11.22
C MET A 991 -5.31 17.71 -10.28
N GLU A 992 -4.59 18.07 -9.21
CA GLU A 992 -4.03 17.09 -8.28
C GLU A 992 -5.09 16.34 -7.47
N ASN A 993 -6.25 16.95 -7.19
CA ASN A 993 -7.38 16.27 -6.55
C ASN A 993 -8.04 15.28 -7.51
N VAL A 994 -8.39 15.73 -8.72
CA VAL A 994 -9.10 14.93 -9.72
C VAL A 994 -8.26 13.74 -10.17
N ARG A 995 -6.95 13.92 -10.41
CA ARG A 995 -6.09 12.81 -10.83
C ARG A 995 -5.93 11.71 -9.78
N LYS A 996 -6.29 11.99 -8.52
CA LYS A 996 -6.28 11.05 -7.39
C LYS A 996 -7.68 10.51 -7.06
N GLY A 997 -8.69 10.79 -7.89
CA GLY A 997 -10.06 10.37 -7.63
C GLY A 997 -10.73 11.05 -6.44
N LYS A 998 -10.19 12.20 -6.00
CA LYS A 998 -10.72 12.94 -4.84
C LYS A 998 -11.80 13.96 -5.22
N GLY A 999 -12.25 13.97 -6.47
CA GLY A 999 -13.13 15.00 -7.02
C GLY A 999 -12.43 16.35 -7.17
N ILE A 1000 -13.22 17.43 -7.24
CA ILE A 1000 -12.72 18.80 -7.45
C ILE A 1000 -12.29 19.46 -6.14
N ASP A 1001 -13.19 19.43 -5.14
CA ASP A 1001 -12.96 20.06 -3.83
C ASP A 1001 -12.17 19.15 -2.89
N LYS A 1002 -11.36 19.75 -2.03
CA LYS A 1002 -10.68 19.04 -0.95
C LYS A 1002 -11.70 18.71 0.14
N LEU A 1003 -11.86 17.43 0.46
CA LEU A 1003 -12.68 16.96 1.58
C LEU A 1003 -11.82 16.76 2.83
N ASN A 1004 -12.35 17.06 4.01
CA ASN A 1004 -11.74 16.64 5.28
C ASN A 1004 -11.99 15.15 5.54
N LYS A 1005 -11.41 14.60 6.63
CA LYS A 1005 -11.62 13.20 7.03
C LYS A 1005 -13.09 12.84 7.31
N ALA A 1006 -13.96 13.82 7.52
CA ALA A 1006 -15.40 13.66 7.73
C ALA A 1006 -16.22 13.85 6.43
N GLY A 1007 -15.58 13.91 5.25
CA GLY A 1007 -16.25 14.06 3.96
C GLY A 1007 -16.80 15.46 3.67
N GLN A 1008 -16.52 16.46 4.51
CA GLN A 1008 -16.99 17.83 4.33
C GLN A 1008 -16.02 18.63 3.46
N LYS A 1009 -16.55 19.47 2.57
CA LYS A 1009 -15.76 20.36 1.71
C LYS A 1009 -14.97 21.37 2.56
N THR A 1010 -13.65 21.41 2.35
CA THR A 1010 -12.72 22.38 2.97
C THR A 1010 -12.30 23.48 2.00
N THR A 1011 -12.61 23.32 0.72
CA THR A 1011 -12.36 24.29 -0.35
C THR A 1011 -13.63 24.43 -1.18
N ASP A 1012 -13.78 25.56 -1.89
CA ASP A 1012 -14.87 25.79 -2.84
C ASP A 1012 -14.31 26.04 -4.26
N TYR A 1013 -13.48 25.10 -4.73
CA TYR A 1013 -12.95 25.15 -6.08
C TYR A 1013 -14.04 24.94 -7.11
N GLU A 1014 -15.02 24.06 -6.85
CA GLU A 1014 -16.14 23.88 -7.77
C GLU A 1014 -16.96 25.18 -7.94
N GLY A 1015 -17.14 25.96 -6.87
CA GLY A 1015 -17.72 27.31 -6.94
C GLY A 1015 -16.90 28.27 -7.80
N GLU A 1016 -15.58 28.28 -7.63
CA GLU A 1016 -14.66 29.05 -8.49
C GLU A 1016 -14.75 28.64 -9.97
N LEU A 1017 -14.84 27.34 -10.27
CA LEU A 1017 -14.97 26.84 -11.63
C LEU A 1017 -16.30 27.29 -12.26
N LYS A 1018 -17.40 27.20 -11.51
CA LYS A 1018 -18.71 27.68 -11.97
C LYS A 1018 -18.72 29.20 -12.19
N ALA A 1019 -18.11 29.97 -11.28
CA ALA A 1019 -17.97 31.42 -11.43
C ALA A 1019 -17.08 31.80 -12.63
N GLY A 1020 -16.08 30.97 -12.95
CA GLY A 1020 -15.25 31.08 -14.15
C GLY A 1020 -15.92 30.61 -15.44
N ASN A 1021 -17.23 30.29 -15.43
CA ASN A 1021 -18.00 29.79 -16.57
C ASN A 1021 -17.44 28.48 -17.18
N ILE A 1022 -16.83 27.63 -16.36
CA ILE A 1022 -16.41 26.30 -16.80
C ILE A 1022 -17.67 25.44 -17.09
N PRO A 1023 -17.76 24.76 -18.26
CA PRO A 1023 -18.92 23.97 -18.60
C PRO A 1023 -19.24 22.83 -17.63
N GLN A 1024 -20.53 22.55 -17.41
CA GLN A 1024 -20.97 21.50 -16.48
C GLN A 1024 -20.45 20.11 -16.86
N TRP A 1025 -20.35 19.80 -18.16
CA TRP A 1025 -19.81 18.51 -18.60
C TRP A 1025 -18.37 18.28 -18.11
N PHE A 1026 -17.56 19.34 -18.00
CA PHE A 1026 -16.17 19.25 -17.56
C PHE A 1026 -16.11 18.97 -16.06
N ILE A 1027 -16.96 19.65 -15.29
CA ILE A 1027 -17.13 19.44 -13.84
C ILE A 1027 -17.58 18.01 -13.56
N ASP A 1028 -18.60 17.53 -14.28
CA ASP A 1028 -19.11 16.16 -14.14
C ASP A 1028 -18.06 15.11 -14.51
N SER A 1029 -17.26 15.37 -15.55
CA SER A 1029 -16.15 14.50 -15.94
C SER A 1029 -15.08 14.42 -14.85
N CYS A 1030 -14.72 15.55 -14.24
CA CYS A 1030 -13.75 15.62 -13.14
C CYS A 1030 -14.20 14.84 -11.89
N HIS A 1031 -15.50 14.80 -11.59
CA HIS A 1031 -16.04 14.03 -10.46
C HIS A 1031 -16.04 12.51 -10.71
N LYS A 1032 -16.05 12.07 -11.97
CA LYS A 1032 -16.06 10.64 -12.33
C LYS A 1032 -14.67 10.02 -12.34
N ILE A 1033 -13.66 10.79 -12.72
CA ILE A 1033 -12.29 10.30 -12.91
C ILE A 1033 -11.75 9.72 -11.60
N GLY A 1034 -11.44 8.42 -11.59
CA GLY A 1034 -10.77 7.77 -10.46
C GLY A 1034 -9.26 8.01 -10.45
N TYR A 1035 -8.64 8.12 -11.63
CA TYR A 1035 -7.19 8.32 -11.77
C TYR A 1035 -6.82 8.90 -13.14
N LEU A 1036 -5.79 9.75 -13.22
CA LEU A 1036 -5.24 10.27 -14.48
C LEU A 1036 -3.71 10.29 -14.54
N PHE A 1037 -3.18 9.93 -15.71
CA PHE A 1037 -1.75 10.02 -16.00
C PHE A 1037 -1.26 11.44 -16.34
N PRO A 1038 0.03 11.74 -16.09
CA PRO A 1038 0.70 12.90 -16.69
C PRO A 1038 0.90 12.73 -18.19
N ARG A 1039 0.74 13.82 -18.95
CA ARG A 1039 0.98 13.87 -20.39
C ARG A 1039 2.40 13.46 -20.76
N ALA A 1040 3.40 13.86 -19.97
CA ALA A 1040 4.79 13.46 -20.16
C ALA A 1040 4.98 11.94 -20.25
N HIS A 1041 4.29 11.19 -19.37
CA HIS A 1041 4.32 9.72 -19.38
C HIS A 1041 3.66 9.16 -20.63
N ALA A 1042 2.46 9.68 -20.98
CA ALA A 1042 1.75 9.26 -22.19
C ALA A 1042 2.59 9.52 -23.46
N VAL A 1043 3.24 10.69 -23.59
CA VAL A 1043 4.12 11.00 -24.71
C VAL A 1043 5.28 9.99 -24.81
N ALA A 1044 5.98 9.74 -23.70
CA ALA A 1044 7.10 8.80 -23.68
C ALA A 1044 6.70 7.39 -24.13
N TYR A 1045 5.57 6.88 -23.64
CA TYR A 1045 5.06 5.56 -23.98
C TYR A 1045 4.61 5.48 -25.45
N VAL A 1046 3.93 6.52 -25.95
CA VAL A 1046 3.54 6.58 -27.35
C VAL A 1046 4.76 6.68 -28.27
N MET A 1047 5.83 7.40 -27.88
CA MET A 1047 7.08 7.41 -28.65
C MET A 1047 7.67 6.00 -28.79
N MET A 1048 7.74 5.23 -27.70
CA MET A 1048 8.21 3.84 -27.72
C MET A 1048 7.30 2.95 -28.58
N ALA A 1049 5.99 3.03 -28.37
CA ALA A 1049 5.00 2.28 -29.14
C ALA A 1049 5.08 2.58 -30.64
N PHE A 1050 5.25 3.84 -31.00
CA PHE A 1050 5.37 4.27 -32.39
C PHE A 1050 6.65 3.74 -33.04
N ARG A 1051 7.80 3.81 -32.36
CA ARG A 1051 9.06 3.23 -32.85
C ARG A 1051 8.92 1.73 -33.11
N ILE A 1052 8.31 0.99 -32.18
CA ILE A 1052 8.05 -0.46 -32.35
C ILE A 1052 7.06 -0.72 -33.51
N ALA A 1053 6.02 0.10 -33.65
CA ALA A 1053 5.06 0.00 -34.76
C ALA A 1053 5.71 0.27 -36.12
N TRP A 1054 6.68 1.19 -36.19
CA TRP A 1054 7.44 1.43 -37.41
C TRP A 1054 8.23 0.19 -37.83
N TYR A 1055 8.89 -0.51 -36.89
CA TYR A 1055 9.54 -1.80 -37.18
C TYR A 1055 8.54 -2.88 -37.61
N LYS A 1056 7.33 -2.91 -37.06
CA LYS A 1056 6.28 -3.88 -37.48
C LYS A 1056 5.94 -3.78 -38.97
N ILE A 1057 6.00 -2.58 -39.55
CA ILE A 1057 5.76 -2.35 -40.98
C ILE A 1057 7.03 -2.61 -41.78
N ASN A 1058 8.12 -1.95 -41.40
CA ASN A 1058 9.32 -1.86 -42.24
C ASN A 1058 10.24 -3.10 -42.09
N TYR A 1059 10.22 -3.76 -40.93
CA TYR A 1059 11.05 -4.94 -40.61
C TYR A 1059 10.23 -6.02 -39.87
N PRO A 1060 9.19 -6.58 -40.50
CA PRO A 1060 8.21 -7.44 -39.82
C PRO A 1060 8.82 -8.68 -39.16
N LEU A 1061 9.77 -9.36 -39.81
CA LEU A 1061 10.43 -10.53 -39.21
C LEU A 1061 11.21 -10.18 -37.93
N ALA A 1062 11.91 -9.03 -37.91
CA ALA A 1062 12.60 -8.56 -36.72
C ALA A 1062 11.60 -8.20 -35.60
N TYR A 1063 10.50 -7.54 -35.95
CA TYR A 1063 9.40 -7.25 -35.02
C TYR A 1063 8.84 -8.50 -34.36
N TYR A 1064 8.45 -9.51 -35.15
CA TYR A 1064 7.90 -10.74 -34.61
C TYR A 1064 8.93 -11.51 -33.77
N ALA A 1065 10.20 -11.59 -34.22
CA ALA A 1065 11.26 -12.22 -33.45
C ALA A 1065 11.46 -11.55 -32.08
N ALA A 1066 11.48 -10.21 -32.03
CA ALA A 1066 11.57 -9.46 -30.78
C ALA A 1066 10.33 -9.65 -29.88
N PHE A 1067 9.12 -9.64 -30.46
CA PHE A 1067 7.88 -9.86 -29.73
C PHE A 1067 7.85 -11.25 -29.06
N PHE A 1068 8.14 -12.31 -29.82
CA PHE A 1068 8.13 -13.68 -29.29
C PHE A 1068 9.28 -13.95 -28.33
N THR A 1069 10.39 -13.22 -28.43
CA THR A 1069 11.50 -13.36 -27.47
C THR A 1069 11.20 -12.70 -26.13
N ILE A 1070 10.59 -11.50 -26.14
CA ILE A 1070 10.56 -10.64 -24.95
C ILE A 1070 9.17 -10.57 -24.33
N ARG A 1071 8.10 -10.46 -25.13
CA ARG A 1071 6.74 -10.16 -24.63
C ARG A 1071 5.84 -11.37 -24.50
N ALA A 1072 6.03 -12.39 -25.34
CA ALA A 1072 5.19 -13.57 -25.30
C ALA A 1072 5.49 -14.41 -24.03
N LYS A 1073 4.45 -14.71 -23.26
CA LYS A 1073 4.56 -15.38 -21.95
C LYS A 1073 4.31 -16.88 -22.00
N ALA A 1074 3.72 -17.37 -23.08
CA ALA A 1074 3.43 -18.77 -23.30
C ALA A 1074 3.56 -19.10 -24.78
N PHE A 1075 4.06 -20.29 -25.06
CA PHE A 1075 4.25 -20.82 -26.41
C PHE A 1075 3.72 -22.24 -26.46
N LYS A 1076 3.38 -22.68 -27.67
CA LYS A 1076 3.13 -24.08 -27.96
C LYS A 1076 3.67 -24.35 -29.35
N LEU A 1077 4.85 -24.98 -29.41
CA LEU A 1077 5.61 -25.14 -30.65
C LEU A 1077 4.74 -25.75 -31.76
N SER A 1078 4.06 -26.87 -31.47
CA SER A 1078 3.18 -27.56 -32.40
C SER A 1078 2.00 -26.70 -32.90
N ALA A 1079 1.54 -25.72 -32.13
CA ALA A 1079 0.52 -24.77 -32.56
C ALA A 1079 1.08 -23.67 -33.46
N MET A 1080 2.36 -23.32 -33.29
CA MET A 1080 3.02 -22.24 -34.02
C MET A 1080 3.56 -22.70 -35.38
N ILE A 1081 4.21 -23.87 -35.44
CA ILE A 1081 4.94 -24.33 -36.64
C ILE A 1081 4.04 -24.97 -37.71
N HIS A 1082 2.91 -25.56 -37.35
CA HIS A 1082 2.01 -26.27 -38.29
C HIS A 1082 1.02 -25.35 -39.02
N GLY A 1083 1.38 -24.08 -39.22
CA GLY A 1083 0.65 -23.13 -40.06
C GLY A 1083 -0.66 -22.59 -39.49
N LEU A 1084 -1.33 -21.77 -40.31
CA LEU A 1084 -2.48 -20.94 -39.93
C LEU A 1084 -3.69 -21.75 -39.42
N ASP A 1085 -4.01 -22.88 -40.06
CA ASP A 1085 -5.18 -23.69 -39.68
C ASP A 1085 -5.06 -24.24 -38.25
N THR A 1086 -3.87 -24.68 -37.89
CA THR A 1086 -3.58 -25.20 -36.54
C THR A 1086 -3.68 -24.07 -35.51
N GLN A 1087 -3.10 -22.91 -35.80
CA GLN A 1087 -3.18 -21.73 -34.93
C GLN A 1087 -4.65 -21.35 -34.65
N VAL A 1088 -5.47 -21.24 -35.70
CA VAL A 1088 -6.90 -20.91 -35.58
C VAL A 1088 -7.69 -21.97 -34.81
N LYS A 1089 -7.36 -23.25 -34.98
CA LYS A 1089 -8.00 -24.35 -34.23
C LYS A 1089 -7.74 -24.23 -32.73
N VAL A 1090 -6.48 -24.09 -32.32
CA VAL A 1090 -6.11 -23.96 -30.90
C VAL A 1090 -6.71 -22.70 -30.28
N MET A 1091 -6.73 -21.59 -31.01
CA MET A 1091 -7.40 -20.37 -30.54
C MET A 1091 -8.91 -20.58 -30.30
N LYS A 1092 -9.60 -21.36 -31.14
CA LYS A 1092 -11.03 -21.69 -30.93
C LYS A 1092 -11.24 -22.56 -29.70
N GLU A 1093 -10.36 -23.53 -29.45
CA GLU A 1093 -10.41 -24.39 -28.25
C GLU A 1093 -10.27 -23.57 -26.97
N ILE A 1094 -9.29 -22.66 -26.91
CA ILE A 1094 -9.10 -21.75 -25.77
C ILE A 1094 -10.31 -20.84 -25.59
N LYS A 1095 -10.82 -20.25 -26.69
CA LYS A 1095 -11.99 -19.36 -26.63
C LYS A 1095 -13.25 -20.08 -26.14
N ALA A 1096 -13.42 -21.37 -26.45
CA ALA A 1096 -14.54 -22.17 -25.99
C ALA A 1096 -14.55 -22.38 -24.46
N GLN A 1097 -13.39 -22.32 -23.81
CA GLN A 1097 -13.28 -22.41 -22.35
C GLN A 1097 -13.75 -21.12 -21.64
N GLY A 1098 -13.82 -19.98 -22.33
CA GLY A 1098 -14.31 -18.71 -21.78
C GLY A 1098 -13.60 -18.32 -20.48
N LYS A 1099 -14.38 -18.12 -19.40
CA LYS A 1099 -13.85 -17.76 -18.07
C LYS A 1099 -13.11 -18.90 -17.35
N SER A 1100 -13.23 -20.14 -17.82
CA SER A 1100 -12.53 -21.29 -17.25
C SER A 1100 -11.12 -21.51 -17.83
N ALA A 1101 -10.74 -20.76 -18.87
CA ALA A 1101 -9.41 -20.81 -19.44
C ALA A 1101 -8.35 -20.41 -18.42
N SER A 1102 -7.26 -21.19 -18.34
CA SER A 1102 -6.16 -20.88 -17.43
C SER A 1102 -5.42 -19.60 -17.86
N LYS A 1103 -4.63 -19.02 -16.96
CA LYS A 1103 -3.80 -17.85 -17.29
C LYS A 1103 -2.81 -18.17 -18.43
N ILE A 1104 -2.26 -19.38 -18.44
CA ILE A 1104 -1.34 -19.84 -19.50
C ILE A 1104 -2.07 -19.92 -20.84
N ASP A 1105 -3.30 -20.43 -20.87
CA ASP A 1105 -4.10 -20.51 -22.11
C ASP A 1105 -4.43 -19.11 -22.64
N GLN A 1106 -4.77 -18.16 -21.76
CA GLN A 1106 -5.01 -16.77 -22.15
C GLN A 1106 -3.75 -16.11 -22.73
N ASP A 1107 -2.60 -16.33 -22.09
CA ASP A 1107 -1.32 -15.80 -22.57
C ASP A 1107 -0.89 -16.44 -23.90
N LEU A 1108 -1.17 -17.74 -24.09
CA LEU A 1108 -0.97 -18.45 -25.35
C LEU A 1108 -1.88 -17.91 -26.46
N TYR A 1109 -3.15 -17.62 -26.16
CA TYR A 1109 -4.07 -17.02 -27.13
C TYR A 1109 -3.53 -15.69 -27.67
N SER A 1110 -3.02 -14.83 -26.80
CA SER A 1110 -2.40 -13.56 -27.21
C SER A 1110 -1.15 -13.74 -28.06
N ALA A 1111 -0.31 -14.74 -27.76
CA ALA A 1111 0.83 -15.07 -28.63
C ALA A 1111 0.37 -15.58 -30.01
N LEU A 1112 -0.68 -16.41 -30.04
CA LEU A 1112 -1.25 -16.94 -31.28
C LEU A 1112 -1.94 -15.88 -32.14
N GLU A 1113 -2.49 -14.80 -31.57
CA GLU A 1113 -2.99 -13.66 -32.35
C GLU A 1113 -1.89 -13.08 -33.26
N LEU A 1114 -0.67 -12.94 -32.74
CA LEU A 1114 0.47 -12.43 -33.50
C LEU A 1114 1.05 -13.49 -34.45
N ALA A 1115 1.06 -14.77 -34.05
CA ALA A 1115 1.48 -15.86 -34.94
C ALA A 1115 0.55 -15.98 -36.17
N LYS A 1116 -0.75 -15.78 -35.96
CA LYS A 1116 -1.78 -15.73 -37.00
C LYS A 1116 -1.56 -14.54 -37.93
N GLU A 1117 -1.37 -13.34 -37.38
CA GLU A 1117 -1.06 -12.14 -38.17
C GLU A 1117 0.21 -12.34 -39.02
N MET A 1118 1.27 -12.88 -38.41
CA MET A 1118 2.53 -13.18 -39.08
C MET A 1118 2.32 -14.15 -40.27
N SER A 1119 1.53 -15.21 -40.05
CA SER A 1119 1.22 -16.21 -41.08
C SER A 1119 0.40 -15.62 -42.23
N LEU A 1120 -0.59 -14.77 -41.91
CA LEU A 1120 -1.40 -14.06 -42.91
C LEU A 1120 -0.58 -13.09 -43.75
N ARG A 1121 0.47 -12.49 -43.18
CA ARG A 1121 1.42 -11.62 -43.91
C ARG A 1121 2.46 -12.39 -44.73
N GLY A 1122 2.37 -13.72 -44.79
CA GLY A 1122 3.23 -14.57 -45.62
C GLY A 1122 4.52 -15.04 -44.94
N TYR A 1123 4.68 -14.82 -43.64
CA TYR A 1123 5.84 -15.31 -42.88
C TYR A 1123 5.52 -16.62 -42.16
N SER A 1124 6.53 -17.36 -41.72
CA SER A 1124 6.34 -18.64 -41.04
C SER A 1124 7.43 -18.92 -40.01
N PHE A 1125 7.13 -19.85 -39.10
CA PHE A 1125 8.13 -20.42 -38.20
C PHE A 1125 8.87 -21.57 -38.88
N MET A 1126 10.13 -21.73 -38.53
CA MET A 1126 10.87 -22.97 -38.71
C MET A 1126 10.60 -23.91 -37.54
N ASN A 1127 10.94 -25.18 -37.69
CA ASN A 1127 11.04 -26.07 -36.54
C ASN A 1127 12.30 -25.72 -35.72
N VAL A 1128 12.34 -26.12 -34.45
CA VAL A 1128 13.56 -25.98 -33.64
C VAL A 1128 14.67 -26.80 -34.29
N ASP A 1129 15.83 -26.19 -34.45
CA ASP A 1129 16.97 -26.77 -35.14
C ASP A 1129 18.13 -26.93 -34.15
N ILE A 1130 18.56 -28.16 -33.89
CA ILE A 1130 19.64 -28.44 -32.95
C ILE A 1130 20.94 -27.70 -33.28
N LYS A 1131 21.21 -27.43 -34.56
CA LYS A 1131 22.44 -26.77 -35.04
C LYS A 1131 22.36 -25.25 -34.96
N ARG A 1132 21.16 -24.66 -35.12
CA ARG A 1132 20.99 -23.21 -35.31
C ARG A 1132 20.17 -22.51 -34.23
N SER A 1133 19.24 -23.18 -33.56
CA SER A 1133 18.38 -22.56 -32.56
C SER A 1133 19.20 -22.00 -31.39
N ALA A 1134 18.79 -20.84 -30.90
CA ALA A 1134 19.37 -20.22 -29.71
C ALA A 1134 18.74 -20.81 -28.44
N ALA A 1135 19.33 -20.48 -27.28
CA ALA A 1135 18.81 -20.94 -25.99
C ALA A 1135 17.41 -20.37 -25.70
N THR A 1136 17.28 -19.04 -25.74
CA THR A 1136 16.08 -18.31 -25.29
C THR A 1136 15.50 -17.33 -26.31
N LYS A 1137 16.24 -16.98 -27.38
CA LYS A 1137 15.86 -15.94 -28.34
C LYS A 1137 15.32 -16.51 -29.64
N PHE A 1138 14.18 -15.99 -30.11
CA PHE A 1138 13.71 -16.23 -31.48
C PHE A 1138 14.62 -15.44 -32.44
N THR A 1139 15.07 -16.10 -33.51
CA THR A 1139 16.00 -15.51 -34.48
C THR A 1139 15.42 -15.53 -35.89
N VAL A 1140 15.87 -14.60 -36.74
CA VAL A 1140 15.49 -14.60 -38.15
C VAL A 1140 16.49 -15.47 -38.91
N CYS A 1141 16.01 -16.52 -39.58
CA CYS A 1141 16.84 -17.45 -40.35
C CYS A 1141 16.12 -17.79 -41.67
N ASP A 1142 16.82 -17.66 -42.80
CA ASP A 1142 16.31 -18.00 -44.13
C ASP A 1142 14.92 -17.39 -44.46
N GLY A 1143 14.68 -16.14 -44.03
CA GLY A 1143 13.41 -15.43 -44.24
C GLY A 1143 12.24 -15.93 -43.38
N LYS A 1144 12.52 -16.75 -42.36
CA LYS A 1144 11.58 -17.30 -41.38
C LYS A 1144 12.03 -17.01 -39.96
N ILE A 1145 11.17 -17.34 -38.99
CA ILE A 1145 11.51 -17.23 -37.56
C ILE A 1145 11.89 -18.60 -37.03
N LEU A 1146 13.09 -18.71 -36.48
CA LEU A 1146 13.60 -19.91 -35.82
C LEU A 1146 13.33 -19.85 -34.31
N PRO A 1147 12.51 -20.76 -33.75
CA PRO A 1147 12.25 -20.80 -32.32
C PRO A 1147 13.46 -21.24 -31.48
N PRO A 1148 13.58 -20.74 -30.23
CA PRO A 1148 14.62 -21.18 -29.29
C PRO A 1148 14.28 -22.53 -28.67
N PHE A 1149 15.26 -23.14 -27.98
CA PHE A 1149 15.03 -24.40 -27.25
C PHE A 1149 14.01 -24.25 -26.12
N THR A 1150 13.91 -23.08 -25.48
CA THR A 1150 12.89 -22.82 -24.44
C THR A 1150 11.46 -22.75 -24.96
N ALA A 1151 11.24 -22.73 -26.28
CA ALA A 1151 9.89 -22.86 -26.85
C ALA A 1151 9.36 -24.30 -26.79
N ILE A 1152 10.20 -25.27 -26.42
CA ILE A 1152 9.83 -26.68 -26.23
C ILE A 1152 9.25 -26.87 -24.82
N ASP A 1153 8.07 -27.47 -24.75
CA ASP A 1153 7.37 -27.72 -23.49
C ASP A 1153 8.25 -28.50 -22.50
N GLY A 1154 8.47 -27.93 -21.32
CA GLY A 1154 9.27 -28.52 -20.25
C GLY A 1154 10.78 -28.29 -20.34
N LEU A 1155 11.30 -27.65 -21.39
CA LEU A 1155 12.72 -27.36 -21.56
C LEU A 1155 13.05 -25.96 -20.98
N GLY A 1156 13.64 -25.93 -19.78
CA GLY A 1156 14.00 -24.68 -19.10
C GLY A 1156 15.28 -24.01 -19.63
N ALA A 1157 15.42 -22.70 -19.38
CA ALA A 1157 16.54 -21.87 -19.87
C ALA A 1157 17.93 -22.46 -19.55
N ASN A 1158 18.15 -22.99 -18.34
CA ASN A 1158 19.43 -23.59 -17.95
C ASN A 1158 19.82 -24.78 -18.83
N VAL A 1159 18.86 -25.63 -19.22
CA VAL A 1159 19.11 -26.78 -20.11
C VAL A 1159 19.35 -26.27 -21.53
N ALA A 1160 18.58 -25.27 -21.98
CA ALA A 1160 18.77 -24.64 -23.28
C ALA A 1160 20.18 -24.03 -23.45
N GLU A 1161 20.68 -23.34 -22.42
CA GLU A 1161 22.03 -22.78 -22.40
C GLU A 1161 23.10 -23.89 -22.44
N GLN A 1162 22.88 -24.99 -21.71
CA GLN A 1162 23.80 -26.15 -21.74
C GLN A 1162 23.83 -26.82 -23.11
N ILE A 1163 22.70 -26.94 -23.81
CA ILE A 1163 22.66 -27.47 -25.18
C ILE A 1163 23.48 -26.57 -26.11
N VAL A 1164 23.32 -25.25 -26.02
CA VAL A 1164 24.07 -24.30 -26.86
C VAL A 1164 25.56 -24.35 -26.54
N ALA A 1165 25.94 -24.31 -25.26
CA ALA A 1165 27.34 -24.38 -24.85
C ALA A 1165 28.01 -25.69 -25.30
N ALA A 1166 27.35 -26.83 -25.10
CA ALA A 1166 27.86 -28.12 -25.55
C ALA A 1166 27.97 -28.20 -27.09
N ARG A 1167 27.03 -27.59 -27.83
CA ARG A 1167 27.10 -27.52 -29.30
C ARG A 1167 28.29 -26.70 -29.79
N GLU A 1168 28.61 -25.60 -29.12
CA GLU A 1168 29.74 -24.74 -29.46
C GLU A 1168 31.10 -25.42 -29.26
N GLU A 1169 31.20 -26.34 -28.29
CA GLU A 1169 32.38 -27.19 -28.13
C GLU A 1169 32.55 -28.16 -29.31
N ARG A 1170 31.47 -28.88 -29.66
CA ARG A 1170 31.41 -29.74 -30.84
C ARG A 1170 29.95 -30.08 -31.22
N PRO A 1171 29.64 -30.25 -32.52
CA PRO A 1171 28.33 -30.72 -32.96
C PRO A 1171 27.92 -32.04 -32.29
N PHE A 1172 26.62 -32.19 -32.00
CA PHE A 1172 26.09 -33.46 -31.50
C PHE A 1172 26.12 -34.51 -32.60
N THR A 1173 26.55 -35.71 -32.24
CA THR A 1173 26.74 -36.87 -33.12
C THR A 1173 25.60 -37.88 -33.00
N SER A 1174 24.92 -37.93 -31.85
CA SER A 1174 23.78 -38.82 -31.59
C SER A 1174 22.85 -38.23 -30.52
N LYS A 1175 21.67 -38.83 -30.36
CA LYS A 1175 20.73 -38.50 -29.28
C LYS A 1175 21.30 -38.87 -27.90
N ALA A 1176 22.10 -39.94 -27.82
CA ALA A 1176 22.84 -40.29 -26.61
C ALA A 1176 23.88 -39.21 -26.22
N ASP A 1177 24.61 -38.66 -27.20
CA ASP A 1177 25.57 -37.58 -26.99
C ASP A 1177 24.88 -36.29 -26.50
N LEU A 1178 23.74 -35.93 -27.08
CA LEU A 1178 22.91 -34.80 -26.61
C LEU A 1178 22.44 -34.98 -25.16
N LYS A 1179 22.00 -36.19 -24.80
CA LYS A 1179 21.56 -36.50 -23.44
C LYS A 1179 22.68 -36.32 -22.41
N ILE A 1180 23.90 -36.72 -22.75
CA ILE A 1180 25.06 -36.66 -21.86
C ILE A 1180 25.61 -35.24 -21.79
N ARG A 1181 25.99 -34.66 -22.93
CA ARG A 1181 26.67 -33.34 -22.97
C ARG A 1181 25.71 -32.18 -22.77
N GLY A 1182 24.53 -32.24 -23.37
CA GLY A 1182 23.47 -31.25 -23.20
C GLY A 1182 22.68 -31.40 -21.91
N LYS A 1183 22.95 -32.45 -21.10
CA LYS A 1183 22.24 -32.79 -19.86
C LYS A 1183 20.71 -32.83 -20.00
N VAL A 1184 20.24 -33.22 -21.19
CA VAL A 1184 18.82 -33.29 -21.52
C VAL A 1184 18.23 -34.57 -20.94
N SER A 1185 17.09 -34.49 -20.25
CA SER A 1185 16.43 -35.69 -19.72
C SER A 1185 15.90 -36.56 -20.86
N LYS A 1186 15.71 -37.86 -20.60
CA LYS A 1186 15.14 -38.77 -21.61
C LYS A 1186 13.77 -38.29 -22.10
N SER A 1187 12.91 -37.84 -21.20
CA SER A 1187 11.58 -37.33 -21.54
C SER A 1187 11.65 -36.12 -22.48
N LEU A 1188 12.65 -35.25 -22.33
CA LEU A 1188 12.85 -34.10 -23.21
C LEU A 1188 13.43 -34.51 -24.56
N VAL A 1189 14.36 -35.46 -24.61
CA VAL A 1189 14.85 -36.02 -25.90
C VAL A 1189 13.71 -36.68 -26.68
N ASP A 1190 12.83 -37.42 -25.99
CA ASP A 1190 11.65 -38.04 -26.60
C ASP A 1190 10.69 -36.96 -27.14
N ALA A 1191 10.43 -35.89 -26.37
CA ALA A 1191 9.62 -34.76 -26.81
C ALA A 1191 10.23 -34.02 -28.01
N MET A 1192 11.54 -33.73 -27.98
CA MET A 1192 12.27 -33.12 -29.09
C MET A 1192 12.25 -34.00 -30.35
N THR A 1193 12.29 -35.32 -30.20
CA THR A 1193 12.15 -36.26 -31.33
C THR A 1193 10.73 -36.25 -31.88
N ALA A 1194 9.71 -36.27 -31.02
CA ALA A 1194 8.31 -36.26 -31.44
C ALA A 1194 7.93 -34.99 -32.21
N GLU A 1195 8.54 -33.86 -31.86
CA GLU A 1195 8.38 -32.57 -32.56
C GLU A 1195 9.29 -32.44 -33.79
N GLY A 1196 10.12 -33.44 -34.13
CA GLY A 1196 10.98 -33.44 -35.33
C GLY A 1196 12.25 -32.60 -35.22
N CYS A 1197 12.69 -32.26 -34.01
CA CYS A 1197 13.87 -31.41 -33.77
C CYS A 1197 15.20 -32.18 -33.92
N LEU A 1198 15.17 -33.51 -33.87
CA LEU A 1198 16.34 -34.40 -33.80
C LEU A 1198 16.40 -35.42 -34.94
N ASP A 1199 15.64 -35.21 -36.03
CA ASP A 1199 15.48 -36.20 -37.10
C ASP A 1199 16.78 -36.51 -37.86
N ASP A 1200 17.74 -35.60 -37.83
CA ASP A 1200 19.09 -35.76 -38.40
C ASP A 1200 20.05 -36.59 -37.52
N LEU A 1201 19.70 -36.90 -36.27
CA LEU A 1201 20.61 -37.52 -35.30
C LEU A 1201 20.30 -39.01 -35.09
N PRO A 1202 21.30 -39.90 -35.20
CA PRO A 1202 21.14 -41.32 -34.86
C PRO A 1202 20.92 -41.50 -33.35
N GLU A 1203 20.31 -42.62 -32.94
CA GLU A 1203 20.06 -42.93 -31.53
C GLU A 1203 21.35 -43.01 -30.70
N ASP A 1204 22.41 -43.62 -31.25
CA ASP A 1204 23.70 -43.80 -30.58
C ASP A 1204 24.87 -43.67 -31.56
N GLU A 1205 26.08 -43.45 -31.03
CA GLU A 1205 27.33 -43.50 -31.79
C GLU A 1205 27.71 -44.97 -32.01
N GLN A 1206 27.24 -45.61 -33.09
CA GLN A 1206 27.83 -46.90 -33.49
C GLN A 1206 29.22 -46.66 -34.09
N LEU A 1207 30.25 -46.71 -33.24
CA LEU A 1207 31.61 -47.01 -33.68
C LEU A 1207 31.65 -48.50 -34.07
N ASP A 1208 31.61 -48.79 -35.36
CA ASP A 1208 31.95 -50.12 -35.87
C ASP A 1208 33.46 -50.34 -35.69
N LEU A 1209 33.85 -50.80 -34.49
CA LEU A 1209 35.22 -51.17 -34.13
C LEU A 1209 35.76 -52.37 -34.94
N PHE A 1210 34.94 -53.00 -35.80
CA PHE A 1210 35.36 -54.11 -36.67
C PHE A 1210 35.68 -53.69 -38.11
N ALA A 1211 35.63 -52.39 -38.43
CA ALA A 1211 35.99 -51.85 -39.75
C ALA A 1211 37.21 -50.89 -39.72
N MET A 1212 38.13 -51.06 -38.76
CA MET A 1212 39.48 -50.44 -38.77
C MET A 1212 40.57 -51.47 -39.05
#